data_AF-A0A848YJH5-F1
#
_entry.id   AF-A0A848YJH5-F1
#
_cell.length_a   1.000
_cell.length_b   1.000
_cell.length_c   1.000
_cell.angle_alpha   90.00
_cell.angle_beta   90.00
_cell.angle_gamma   90.00
#
_symmetry.space_group_name_H-M   'P 1'
#
loop_
_entity.id
_entity.type
_entity.pdbx_description
1 polymer ?
#
loop_
_entity_poly.entity_id
_entity_poly.type
_entity_poly.pdbx_seq_one_letter_code
_entity_poly.pdbx_strand_id
1 'polypeptide(L)'
;MRTIQKKNCRWWTLLIMLIPLALITACGGGGGSDVVDGSDPGDGGIEEGEYVIFLANQDENAPEDYNLYLANSQNPETLTKLNPPGAAVHGDVIQMAFSPDGAYAVYLADQESNGIYELYLVDMASPGTPVKLNGTLVSGGRVDDFTFSPDSSRVAYRADQDTAGVNELYLAAVASPGTSVKINSALPDLGDVEDFSFSPDSSMVAYMADQDTDEHNELYLVDLAAPETSDKLNGALVADGDVLEFAFNPGSYSVVYRADQDRDRVFELYTVDIVTPGTSVKLNSSLVEGGDIADFLISRDGIVFYRADQDIDGTYEVYAVTTPGSSLKLNSPLSAGESVTKFILNYNGSAMAYRADQDIDGVHEIYYVTGGAITKINKPLVAGRTTGDFAFSPDGTLVGYIADQDTDDVYELYTVDLTELVWGSTKRNTLLVADREITDFQFRPDSQGIIYRADHDTKGVYELYSASLSTPGTAYRLNSPLPAGGQVRRDFSFHPDSTLVAYRADQENYSVDELYYVDITSPGDVFKLNSTLATGIKIVNYQVSPDGKQVVYCADQDMNAVFELYLLDITRPGTSVKLSGALVADGDVSYDGFKFSPDSSRVAYYADQDTDEVYELYLVDTATPGTSVKLNSALVADGDVSTDAIAFSPDGKHMVYRADQDTDQVYELYLVDLTAPGASVKLNSPRVAGGDILGSAFSPDGSQVVYRADQDIDEMDELYLVDVSTPGTSTKINSALAADADITRFVISPDGRRIAYRADHDTDEVFELYLTDMSTPGTSVKLNSALTIGGNVYSSGFTFSPDGSQVLYRADQDIDGTVELYLVDLTAPGTSAKLNSALVADGDVSSHGLSFSHDSSHVVYCADQDTDDIYEIYSVSVASPGVSTKLNQPLAEGSEVYMHGVSPDSITVSFVTHQEIDDTPLGELYLVRQDDPGNAIRLNIPRTGTAPYLYIEAFSFVPGEVFYTYH
;
A
#
# COMPACT_ATOMS: atom_id res chain seq x y z
N MET A 1 9.02 -7.77 -34.87
CA MET A 1 8.04 -8.84 -35.19
C MET A 1 8.27 -9.97 -34.23
N ARG A 2 7.24 -10.33 -33.44
CA ARG A 2 7.32 -11.17 -32.22
C ARG A 2 8.15 -10.48 -31.13
N THR A 3 7.55 -9.53 -30.41
CA THR A 3 6.61 -9.70 -29.27
C THR A 3 7.39 -10.06 -28.02
N ILE A 4 7.63 -9.03 -27.20
CA ILE A 4 7.99 -9.11 -25.79
C ILE A 4 6.77 -8.51 -25.10
N GLN A 5 6.11 -9.26 -24.21
CA GLN A 5 5.01 -8.70 -23.42
C GLN A 5 5.57 -7.75 -22.36
N LYS A 6 4.80 -6.69 -22.08
CA LYS A 6 4.98 -5.87 -20.88
C LYS A 6 4.51 -6.72 -19.69
N LYS A 7 5.31 -6.84 -18.64
CA LYS A 7 4.75 -7.09 -17.30
C LYS A 7 4.28 -5.74 -16.78
N ASN A 8 3.05 -5.68 -16.30
CA ASN A 8 2.49 -4.47 -15.71
C ASN A 8 3.04 -4.32 -14.28
N CYS A 9 3.36 -3.09 -13.90
CA CYS A 9 3.63 -2.73 -12.51
C CYS A 9 2.38 -2.03 -11.95
N ARG A 10 1.71 -2.68 -10.99
CA ARG A 10 0.59 -2.13 -10.23
C ARG A 10 1.03 -1.07 -9.21
N TRP A 11 0.08 -0.22 -8.84
CA TRP A 11 0.27 0.86 -7.86
C TRP A 11 -0.37 0.55 -6.52
N TRP A 12 0.20 1.12 -5.45
CA TRP A 12 -0.18 0.84 -4.07
C TRP A 12 -0.99 1.99 -3.47
N THR A 13 -2.27 1.70 -3.20
CA THR A 13 -3.14 2.52 -2.35
C THR A 13 -3.76 1.65 -1.24
N LEU A 14 -2.89 1.16 -0.33
CA LEU A 14 -3.28 0.66 0.99
C LEU A 14 -3.74 1.85 1.85
N LEU A 15 -4.79 1.67 2.65
CA LEU A 15 -5.23 2.65 3.64
C LEU A 15 -6.03 2.02 4.80
N ILE A 16 -5.68 2.35 6.04
CA ILE A 16 -6.35 1.93 7.29
C ILE A 16 -7.22 3.05 7.90
N MET A 17 -8.10 2.66 8.83
CA MET A 17 -9.07 3.50 9.55
C MET A 17 -9.05 3.12 11.04
N LEU A 18 -9.03 4.10 11.94
CA LEU A 18 -8.96 3.89 13.40
C LEU A 18 -9.91 4.84 14.16
N ILE A 19 -10.67 4.30 15.12
CA ILE A 19 -11.58 5.04 16.00
C ILE A 19 -11.04 5.03 17.44
N PRO A 20 -10.86 6.18 18.13
CA PRO A 20 -10.35 6.21 19.50
C PRO A 20 -11.42 5.87 20.56
N LEU A 21 -11.09 4.93 21.45
CA LEU A 21 -11.95 4.49 22.55
C LEU A 21 -11.68 5.26 23.85
N ALA A 22 -12.71 5.87 24.47
CA ALA A 22 -12.56 6.68 25.68
C ALA A 22 -12.74 5.89 27.00
N LEU A 23 -11.80 6.04 27.95
CA LEU A 23 -11.75 5.27 29.20
C LEU A 23 -12.91 5.50 30.20
N ILE A 24 -13.27 4.41 30.90
CA ILE A 24 -14.08 4.42 32.13
C ILE A 24 -13.19 4.77 33.33
N THR A 25 -13.61 5.71 34.17
CA THR A 25 -12.92 6.05 35.43
C THR A 25 -13.40 5.19 36.60
N ALA A 26 -12.45 4.54 37.31
CA ALA A 26 -12.67 3.94 38.62
C ALA A 26 -11.72 4.56 39.66
N CYS A 27 -12.28 5.07 40.77
CA CYS A 27 -11.54 5.85 41.75
C CYS A 27 -10.81 4.97 42.78
N GLY A 28 -9.55 5.28 43.08
CA GLY A 28 -8.73 4.53 44.02
C GLY A 28 -9.00 4.81 45.51
N GLY A 29 -8.50 3.91 46.37
CA GLY A 29 -8.52 4.06 47.84
C GLY A 29 -7.74 2.95 48.53
N GLY A 30 -6.48 3.22 48.89
CA GLY A 30 -5.53 2.19 49.35
C GLY A 30 -5.46 1.95 50.86
N GLY A 31 -4.52 1.07 51.25
CA GLY A 31 -4.14 0.78 52.64
C GLY A 31 -3.21 -0.42 52.70
N GLY A 32 -1.94 -0.23 53.08
CA GLY A 32 -0.91 -1.27 53.04
C GLY A 32 -0.60 -1.95 54.38
N SER A 33 0.22 -3.01 54.32
CA SER A 33 0.99 -3.55 55.45
C SER A 33 2.07 -4.52 54.96
N ASP A 34 3.28 -4.46 55.55
CA ASP A 34 4.39 -5.37 55.26
C ASP A 34 4.04 -6.85 55.49
N VAL A 35 4.35 -7.71 54.52
CA VAL A 35 4.72 -9.13 54.76
C VAL A 35 5.84 -9.49 53.79
N VAL A 36 6.93 -10.06 54.32
CA VAL A 36 7.96 -10.74 53.54
C VAL A 36 7.70 -12.24 53.64
N ASP A 37 7.35 -12.87 52.54
CA ASP A 37 7.59 -14.30 52.29
C ASP A 37 7.77 -14.54 50.78
N GLY A 38 8.42 -15.63 50.40
CA GLY A 38 8.95 -15.82 49.05
C GLY A 38 8.17 -16.77 48.14
N SER A 39 8.71 -16.93 46.93
CA SER A 39 8.33 -17.85 45.85
C SER A 39 6.90 -17.72 45.30
N ASP A 40 6.79 -17.02 44.17
CA ASP A 40 5.75 -17.21 43.16
C ASP A 40 6.44 -17.35 41.78
N PRO A 41 6.05 -18.29 40.90
CA PRO A 41 6.72 -18.51 39.62
C PRO A 41 5.96 -17.90 38.44
N GLY A 42 6.61 -16.98 37.72
CA GLY A 42 6.27 -16.64 36.33
C GLY A 42 4.93 -15.95 36.12
N ASP A 43 4.85 -14.66 36.46
CA ASP A 43 3.91 -13.76 35.81
C ASP A 43 4.52 -13.38 34.45
N GLY A 44 3.84 -13.76 33.37
CA GLY A 44 4.30 -13.63 31.99
C GLY A 44 3.46 -12.65 31.17
N GLY A 45 2.89 -11.64 31.82
CA GLY A 45 2.21 -10.54 31.15
C GLY A 45 3.19 -9.64 30.40
N ILE A 46 2.72 -9.09 29.29
CA ILE A 46 3.34 -7.99 28.54
C ILE A 46 3.63 -6.78 29.47
N GLU A 47 4.81 -6.16 29.34
CA GLU A 47 5.19 -4.98 30.12
C GLU A 47 4.49 -3.69 29.63
N GLU A 48 4.50 -2.65 30.47
CA GLU A 48 3.81 -1.36 30.24
C GLU A 48 4.48 -0.52 29.13
N GLY A 49 4.32 -0.92 27.85
CA GLY A 49 4.83 -0.23 26.66
C GLY A 49 4.28 -0.76 25.31
N GLU A 50 4.91 -0.33 24.21
CA GLU A 50 4.41 -0.41 22.83
C GLU A 50 5.25 -1.39 21.91
N TYR A 51 4.83 -1.69 20.65
CA TYR A 51 5.26 -2.93 19.95
C TYR A 51 5.81 -2.90 18.50
N VAL A 52 6.77 -3.83 18.29
CA VAL A 52 7.75 -3.96 17.19
C VAL A 52 7.70 -5.38 16.56
N ILE A 53 7.76 -5.64 15.24
CA ILE A 53 7.67 -7.01 14.58
C ILE A 53 8.18 -7.16 13.11
N PHE A 54 8.90 -8.24 12.74
CA PHE A 54 9.62 -8.30 11.44
C PHE A 54 10.13 -9.69 11.01
N LEU A 55 10.40 -9.87 9.71
CA LEU A 55 11.02 -11.07 9.15
C LEU A 55 12.53 -11.21 9.48
N ALA A 56 13.09 -12.39 9.21
CA ALA A 56 14.50 -12.86 9.15
C ALA A 56 14.95 -13.90 10.20
N ASN A 57 16.14 -13.87 10.85
CA ASN A 57 16.79 -15.13 11.26
C ASN A 57 17.85 -15.13 12.42
N GLN A 58 17.80 -16.14 13.34
CA GLN A 58 18.81 -16.47 14.40
C GLN A 58 18.96 -17.97 14.91
N ASP A 59 19.81 -18.87 14.34
CA ASP A 59 20.54 -20.05 14.92
C ASP A 59 21.66 -20.68 13.98
N GLU A 60 22.76 -21.20 14.56
CA GLU A 60 24.05 -21.67 13.97
C GLU A 60 24.42 -21.24 12.51
N ASN A 61 24.63 -22.14 11.52
CA ASN A 61 25.13 -21.78 10.17
C ASN A 61 24.66 -22.73 9.04
N ALA A 62 23.92 -22.18 8.08
CA ALA A 62 23.52 -22.71 6.75
C ALA A 62 22.95 -21.50 5.94
N PRO A 63 23.18 -21.31 4.63
CA PRO A 63 22.73 -20.09 3.93
C PRO A 63 21.21 -19.76 3.91
N GLU A 64 20.35 -20.50 3.21
CA GLU A 64 19.00 -20.08 2.73
C GLU A 64 17.79 -20.42 3.63
N ASP A 65 16.61 -19.80 3.39
CA ASP A 65 15.28 -19.87 4.08
C ASP A 65 14.99 -18.94 5.32
N TYR A 66 13.75 -18.86 5.87
CA TYR A 66 13.21 -17.68 6.64
C TYR A 66 12.52 -17.91 8.02
N ASN A 67 12.56 -16.93 8.95
CA ASN A 67 11.76 -16.84 10.22
C ASN A 67 11.24 -15.38 10.51
N LEU A 68 10.65 -15.09 11.69
CA LEU A 68 10.07 -13.77 12.05
C LEU A 68 9.88 -13.55 13.58
N TYR A 69 9.57 -12.30 13.99
CA TYR A 69 9.73 -11.78 15.36
C TYR A 69 8.76 -10.65 15.77
N LEU A 70 8.63 -10.42 17.09
CA LEU A 70 8.12 -9.20 17.79
C LEU A 70 9.24 -8.60 18.70
N ALA A 71 9.16 -7.38 19.24
CA ALA A 71 10.00 -6.84 20.34
C ALA A 71 9.22 -5.84 21.23
N ASN A 72 9.75 -4.68 21.61
CA ASN A 72 9.05 -3.57 22.29
C ASN A 72 9.82 -2.24 22.10
N SER A 73 9.20 -1.10 21.74
CA SER A 73 9.93 0.19 21.56
C SER A 73 10.62 0.71 22.82
N GLN A 74 10.09 0.37 24.00
CA GLN A 74 10.70 0.72 25.29
C GLN A 74 11.92 -0.17 25.60
N ASN A 75 12.05 -1.33 24.94
CA ASN A 75 13.15 -2.29 25.08
C ASN A 75 13.53 -2.88 23.70
N PRO A 76 14.12 -2.05 22.81
CA PRO A 76 14.33 -2.37 21.40
C PRO A 76 15.20 -3.61 21.12
N GLU A 77 15.93 -4.10 22.14
CA GLU A 77 16.97 -5.13 22.03
C GLU A 77 16.44 -6.58 22.12
N THR A 78 15.16 -6.78 22.47
CA THR A 78 14.65 -8.11 22.84
C THR A 78 13.59 -8.63 21.86
N LEU A 79 13.97 -9.59 21.01
CA LEU A 79 13.06 -10.18 20.00
C LEU A 79 12.30 -11.43 20.49
N THR A 80 11.05 -11.59 20.07
CA THR A 80 10.13 -12.68 20.42
C THR A 80 9.89 -13.62 19.23
N LYS A 81 10.39 -14.85 19.37
CA LYS A 81 10.22 -16.04 18.49
C LYS A 81 9.67 -17.20 19.34
N LEU A 82 8.68 -17.96 18.84
CA LEU A 82 7.76 -18.73 19.74
C LEU A 82 7.65 -20.26 19.57
N ASN A 83 8.40 -20.89 18.66
CA ASN A 83 8.11 -22.22 18.09
C ASN A 83 7.48 -23.30 19.01
N PRO A 84 6.20 -23.67 18.79
CA PRO A 84 5.87 -25.08 18.64
C PRO A 84 6.75 -25.64 17.48
N PRO A 85 7.62 -26.65 17.71
CA PRO A 85 8.57 -27.05 16.67
C PRO A 85 7.91 -27.73 15.46
N GLY A 86 7.92 -27.05 14.31
CA GLY A 86 7.75 -27.60 12.95
C GLY A 86 8.85 -28.59 12.53
N ALA A 87 9.17 -29.54 13.41
CA ALA A 87 10.24 -30.52 13.32
C ALA A 87 9.82 -31.80 12.54
N ALA A 88 9.08 -31.63 11.45
CA ALA A 88 8.47 -32.69 10.65
C ALA A 88 9.04 -32.74 9.23
N VAL A 89 8.28 -32.30 8.23
CA VAL A 89 8.72 -32.06 6.84
C VAL A 89 9.36 -30.65 6.72
N HIS A 90 9.49 -30.04 5.54
CA HIS A 90 10.74 -29.35 5.16
C HIS A 90 10.62 -28.06 4.31
N GLY A 91 11.57 -27.11 4.48
CA GLY A 91 11.59 -25.75 3.92
C GLY A 91 11.31 -24.67 4.98
N ASP A 92 10.36 -23.74 4.72
CA ASP A 92 9.87 -22.61 5.53
C ASP A 92 8.45 -22.09 5.14
N VAL A 93 7.76 -21.34 6.02
CA VAL A 93 6.29 -21.46 6.31
C VAL A 93 5.29 -20.33 5.95
N ILE A 94 5.74 -19.09 5.80
CA ILE A 94 5.03 -17.78 5.83
C ILE A 94 4.53 -17.17 7.16
N GLN A 95 4.78 -15.86 7.21
CA GLN A 95 3.95 -14.72 7.57
C GLN A 95 3.01 -14.73 8.80
N MET A 96 2.07 -13.78 8.76
CA MET A 96 1.72 -12.84 9.82
C MET A 96 0.67 -11.83 9.32
N ALA A 97 -0.33 -11.45 10.12
CA ALA A 97 -1.01 -10.15 10.02
C ALA A 97 -1.78 -9.67 11.29
N PHE A 98 -1.81 -8.34 11.57
CA PHE A 98 -2.29 -7.75 12.85
C PHE A 98 -3.66 -7.06 12.80
N SER A 99 -4.62 -7.55 13.60
CA SER A 99 -5.90 -6.88 13.78
C SER A 99 -5.70 -5.40 14.14
N PRO A 100 -6.45 -4.44 13.57
CA PRO A 100 -6.19 -3.03 13.80
C PRO A 100 -6.54 -2.54 15.22
N ASP A 101 -7.03 -3.40 16.11
CA ASP A 101 -7.09 -3.17 17.56
C ASP A 101 -5.80 -3.56 18.31
N GLY A 102 -4.82 -4.19 17.63
CA GLY A 102 -3.58 -4.67 18.23
C GLY A 102 -3.71 -5.98 19.03
N ALA A 103 -4.72 -6.82 18.77
CA ALA A 103 -4.94 -8.07 19.51
C ALA A 103 -4.50 -9.41 18.84
N TYR A 104 -4.45 -9.53 17.50
CA TYR A 104 -4.31 -10.83 16.79
C TYR A 104 -3.22 -10.91 15.70
N ALA A 105 -2.85 -12.12 15.23
CA ALA A 105 -1.53 -12.39 14.61
C ALA A 105 -1.44 -13.74 13.82
N VAL A 106 -0.26 -14.23 13.38
CA VAL A 106 0.05 -15.68 13.13
C VAL A 106 1.55 -16.09 13.22
N TYR A 107 1.86 -17.39 13.15
CA TYR A 107 2.80 -17.94 12.13
C TYR A 107 2.37 -19.33 11.62
N LEU A 108 2.64 -19.64 10.35
CA LEU A 108 2.06 -20.76 9.59
C LEU A 108 2.84 -22.11 9.76
N ALA A 109 2.63 -23.14 8.92
CA ALA A 109 3.36 -24.43 8.91
C ALA A 109 2.85 -25.37 7.78
N ASP A 110 3.67 -26.30 7.26
CA ASP A 110 3.11 -27.49 6.58
C ASP A 110 2.58 -28.55 7.57
N GLN A 111 3.33 -28.81 8.65
CA GLN A 111 3.31 -30.03 9.51
C GLN A 111 3.30 -31.40 8.77
N GLU A 112 2.36 -31.67 7.86
CA GLU A 112 2.47 -32.65 6.77
C GLU A 112 1.84 -32.13 5.43
N SER A 113 1.97 -30.84 5.06
CA SER A 113 1.25 -30.15 3.95
C SER A 113 1.98 -30.09 2.61
N ASN A 114 2.63 -31.22 2.39
CA ASN A 114 2.88 -31.88 1.10
C ASN A 114 1.98 -33.15 0.95
N GLY A 115 0.94 -33.32 1.79
CA GLY A 115 -0.02 -34.43 1.66
C GLY A 115 -1.16 -34.59 2.68
N ILE A 116 -1.28 -33.75 3.72
CA ILE A 116 -2.28 -33.89 4.80
C ILE A 116 -3.18 -32.65 5.00
N TYR A 117 -2.61 -31.45 5.16
CA TYR A 117 -3.29 -30.14 5.20
C TYR A 117 -4.18 -29.86 6.44
N GLU A 118 -3.89 -28.78 7.19
CA GLU A 118 -4.77 -28.16 8.23
C GLU A 118 -4.32 -26.71 8.62
N LEU A 119 -5.08 -25.52 8.68
CA LEU A 119 -4.96 -23.97 8.99
C LEU A 119 -4.84 -23.22 10.43
N TYR A 120 -4.13 -22.04 10.61
CA TYR A 120 -3.68 -21.29 11.88
C TYR A 120 -3.99 -19.74 12.07
N LEU A 121 -4.04 -19.12 13.30
CA LEU A 121 -4.03 -17.64 13.76
C LEU A 121 -3.27 -17.42 15.12
N VAL A 122 -2.72 -16.27 15.54
CA VAL A 122 -2.06 -16.02 16.87
C VAL A 122 -2.80 -14.94 17.70
N ASP A 123 -2.69 -15.04 19.03
CA ASP A 123 -3.16 -14.05 20.03
C ASP A 123 -1.96 -13.27 20.59
N MET A 124 -2.02 -11.94 20.60
CA MET A 124 -0.89 -11.07 20.99
C MET A 124 -0.80 -10.82 22.50
N ALA A 125 -1.82 -11.20 23.28
CA ALA A 125 -1.69 -11.39 24.73
C ALA A 125 -0.96 -12.71 25.08
N SER A 126 -0.71 -13.59 24.12
CA SER A 126 0.04 -14.84 24.31
C SER A 126 0.73 -15.30 23.00
N PRO A 127 1.78 -14.60 22.53
CA PRO A 127 2.56 -14.99 21.36
C PRO A 127 3.41 -16.25 21.65
N GLY A 128 2.72 -17.39 21.76
CA GLY A 128 3.26 -18.73 22.03
C GLY A 128 2.66 -19.83 21.15
N THR A 129 1.53 -19.57 20.48
CA THR A 129 0.72 -20.63 19.85
C THR A 129 -0.18 -20.11 18.70
N PRO A 130 0.09 -20.46 17.44
CA PRO A 130 -0.85 -20.27 16.36
C PRO A 130 -2.04 -21.27 16.44
N VAL A 131 -3.22 -20.97 15.88
CA VAL A 131 -4.47 -21.72 16.06
C VAL A 131 -5.30 -21.99 14.80
N LYS A 132 -5.41 -23.27 14.47
CA LYS A 132 -6.68 -24.02 14.47
C LYS A 132 -7.90 -23.43 13.69
N LEU A 133 -7.72 -22.65 12.61
CA LEU A 133 -8.72 -21.70 12.08
C LEU A 133 -9.56 -22.09 10.84
N ASN A 134 -9.42 -23.24 10.18
CA ASN A 134 -10.38 -23.64 9.12
C ASN A 134 -10.96 -25.06 9.19
N GLY A 135 -11.94 -25.35 8.33
CA GLY A 135 -12.71 -26.59 8.26
C GLY A 135 -12.03 -27.70 7.46
N THR A 136 -12.40 -27.84 6.18
CA THR A 136 -11.91 -28.85 5.21
C THR A 136 -12.27 -28.44 3.80
N LEU A 137 -11.40 -28.74 2.83
CA LEU A 137 -11.29 -28.00 1.59
C LEU A 137 -10.87 -28.95 0.40
N VAL A 138 -10.56 -28.48 -0.84
CA VAL A 138 -10.24 -29.37 -1.99
C VAL A 138 -8.78 -29.34 -2.40
N SER A 139 -8.31 -30.53 -2.80
CA SER A 139 -6.97 -30.87 -3.28
C SER A 139 -6.32 -29.80 -4.21
N GLY A 140 -5.62 -28.83 -3.63
CA GLY A 140 -4.96 -27.66 -4.24
C GLY A 140 -4.22 -26.80 -3.18
N GLY A 141 -3.95 -25.51 -3.45
CA GLY A 141 -3.92 -24.48 -2.39
C GLY A 141 -2.59 -23.92 -1.84
N ARG A 142 -2.47 -22.59 -1.62
CA ARG A 142 -1.25 -21.80 -1.21
C ARG A 142 -1.62 -20.65 -0.26
N VAL A 143 -0.81 -20.18 0.69
CA VAL A 143 -1.33 -19.53 1.93
C VAL A 143 -0.97 -18.03 2.10
N ASP A 144 -1.40 -17.18 1.15
CA ASP A 144 -0.76 -15.90 0.79
C ASP A 144 -1.67 -14.76 0.17
N ASP A 145 -2.46 -13.97 0.96
CA ASP A 145 -3.26 -12.70 0.67
C ASP A 145 -4.66 -12.61 1.34
N PHE A 146 -4.94 -11.52 2.08
CA PHE A 146 -6.27 -11.01 2.56
C PHE A 146 -6.09 -9.60 3.16
N THR A 147 -7.17 -8.92 3.56
CA THR A 147 -7.10 -7.77 4.50
C THR A 147 -8.36 -7.61 5.37
N PHE A 148 -8.20 -7.33 6.68
CA PHE A 148 -9.26 -7.53 7.69
C PHE A 148 -9.53 -6.41 8.70
N SER A 149 -10.79 -6.34 9.14
CA SER A 149 -11.54 -5.28 9.83
C SER A 149 -10.81 -4.54 10.94
N PRO A 150 -10.92 -3.19 11.05
CA PRO A 150 -10.57 -2.47 12.27
C PRO A 150 -11.52 -2.72 13.44
N ASP A 151 -12.76 -3.18 13.18
CA ASP A 151 -13.58 -3.80 14.24
C ASP A 151 -12.98 -5.13 14.76
N SER A 152 -11.93 -5.63 14.09
CA SER A 152 -11.03 -6.70 14.51
C SER A 152 -11.70 -8.06 14.73
N SER A 153 -12.85 -8.32 14.07
CA SER A 153 -13.67 -9.51 14.36
C SER A 153 -13.75 -10.67 13.32
N ARG A 154 -13.36 -10.50 12.05
CA ARG A 154 -13.66 -11.45 10.94
C ARG A 154 -12.43 -11.99 10.16
N VAL A 155 -12.58 -12.98 9.27
CA VAL A 155 -11.53 -13.29 8.26
C VAL A 155 -12.08 -13.73 6.88
N ALA A 156 -11.41 -13.35 5.78
CA ALA A 156 -11.66 -13.77 4.39
C ALA A 156 -10.68 -14.89 3.93
N TYR A 157 -10.76 -15.34 2.66
CA TYR A 157 -9.74 -16.12 1.92
C TYR A 157 -10.21 -16.53 0.51
N ARG A 158 -9.31 -16.99 -0.38
CA ARG A 158 -9.63 -17.50 -1.73
C ARG A 158 -8.69 -18.65 -2.18
N ALA A 159 -8.70 -19.19 -3.39
CA ALA A 159 -9.71 -20.12 -3.90
C ALA A 159 -9.30 -21.64 -3.74
N ASP A 160 -10.11 -22.69 -4.11
CA ASP A 160 -10.03 -24.21 -3.96
C ASP A 160 -10.49 -25.02 -2.66
N GLN A 161 -11.69 -24.88 -2.10
CA GLN A 161 -12.21 -25.60 -0.90
C GLN A 161 -13.37 -26.48 -1.26
N ASP A 162 -14.28 -25.86 -1.99
CA ASP A 162 -15.51 -26.49 -2.35
C ASP A 162 -15.35 -27.19 -3.66
N THR A 163 -14.60 -26.61 -4.60
CA THR A 163 -14.23 -27.26 -5.84
C THR A 163 -13.04 -26.54 -6.49
N ALA A 164 -12.38 -27.21 -7.43
CA ALA A 164 -11.37 -26.69 -8.35
C ALA A 164 -11.96 -26.71 -9.77
N GLY A 165 -12.32 -25.56 -10.36
CA GLY A 165 -12.92 -25.51 -11.72
C GLY A 165 -14.39 -25.99 -11.83
N VAL A 166 -15.06 -26.15 -10.69
CA VAL A 166 -16.35 -25.53 -10.32
C VAL A 166 -16.14 -25.07 -8.86
N ASN A 167 -17.17 -24.75 -8.03
CA ASN A 167 -16.97 -23.91 -6.82
C ASN A 167 -18.04 -24.01 -5.67
N GLU A 168 -17.83 -23.39 -4.47
CA GLU A 168 -18.85 -22.86 -3.46
C GLU A 168 -18.35 -22.44 -1.99
N LEU A 169 -17.29 -21.59 -1.90
CA LEU A 169 -16.59 -20.72 -0.87
C LEU A 169 -17.20 -20.38 0.53
N TYR A 170 -16.41 -20.18 1.61
CA TYR A 170 -16.84 -20.02 3.05
C TYR A 170 -16.30 -18.85 3.99
N LEU A 171 -17.06 -18.48 5.05
CA LEU A 171 -16.92 -17.51 6.22
C LEU A 171 -15.53 -17.42 6.92
N ALA A 172 -15.23 -16.42 7.78
CA ALA A 172 -14.63 -16.69 9.11
C ALA A 172 -14.81 -15.56 10.14
N ALA A 173 -14.63 -15.92 11.42
CA ALA A 173 -14.60 -15.02 12.55
C ALA A 173 -13.37 -15.32 13.42
N VAL A 174 -12.63 -14.28 13.84
CA VAL A 174 -11.44 -14.40 14.71
C VAL A 174 -11.78 -15.12 16.01
N ALA A 175 -12.98 -14.86 16.56
CA ALA A 175 -13.50 -15.50 17.76
C ALA A 175 -13.97 -16.96 17.58
N SER A 176 -13.86 -17.53 16.38
CA SER A 176 -14.26 -18.92 16.08
C SER A 176 -13.34 -19.56 15.04
N PRO A 177 -12.06 -19.81 15.41
CA PRO A 177 -11.14 -20.55 14.57
C PRO A 177 -11.66 -21.96 14.29
N GLY A 178 -11.72 -22.30 13.00
CA GLY A 178 -12.11 -23.59 12.47
C GLY A 178 -13.33 -23.50 11.57
N THR A 179 -14.05 -22.38 11.60
CA THR A 179 -15.34 -22.24 10.93
C THR A 179 -15.37 -21.15 9.88
N SER A 180 -15.34 -21.65 8.66
CA SER A 180 -15.88 -21.02 7.49
C SER A 180 -17.24 -21.69 7.15
N VAL A 181 -18.23 -20.98 6.56
CA VAL A 181 -19.50 -21.53 6.00
C VAL A 181 -19.99 -20.71 4.77
N LYS A 182 -20.86 -21.25 3.91
CA LYS A 182 -20.75 -21.26 2.42
C LYS A 182 -21.44 -20.08 1.64
N ILE A 183 -21.12 -19.80 0.38
CA ILE A 183 -21.53 -18.55 -0.37
C ILE A 183 -22.98 -18.57 -0.95
N ASN A 184 -23.48 -17.50 -1.58
CA ASN A 184 -24.84 -17.27 -2.13
C ASN A 184 -25.54 -18.24 -3.16
N SER A 185 -25.66 -17.93 -4.47
CA SER A 185 -26.79 -18.41 -5.34
C SER A 185 -26.60 -19.13 -6.71
N ALA A 186 -25.54 -18.95 -7.52
CA ALA A 186 -25.36 -19.70 -8.81
C ALA A 186 -23.95 -20.02 -9.37
N LEU A 187 -23.83 -21.24 -9.91
CA LEU A 187 -22.64 -21.83 -10.54
C LEU A 187 -23.04 -22.91 -11.58
N PRO A 188 -22.42 -22.98 -12.78
CA PRO A 188 -22.53 -24.12 -13.70
C PRO A 188 -21.38 -25.17 -13.68
N ASP A 189 -20.20 -24.91 -14.29
CA ASP A 189 -19.31 -25.96 -14.83
C ASP A 189 -17.80 -25.59 -15.07
N LEU A 190 -17.27 -24.38 -14.74
CA LEU A 190 -15.84 -24.00 -14.95
C LEU A 190 -15.22 -22.95 -13.94
N GLY A 191 -14.23 -22.12 -14.36
CA GLY A 191 -13.44 -21.11 -13.61
C GLY A 191 -13.98 -19.65 -13.70
N ASP A 192 -13.33 -18.54 -13.24
CA ASP A 192 -11.95 -18.22 -12.80
C ASP A 192 -11.86 -17.08 -11.69
N VAL A 193 -10.67 -16.52 -11.28
CA VAL A 193 -10.52 -15.73 -9.98
C VAL A 193 -9.41 -14.61 -9.84
N GLU A 194 -9.72 -13.34 -9.45
CA GLU A 194 -8.75 -12.21 -9.15
C GLU A 194 -8.93 -11.36 -7.84
N ASP A 195 -7.88 -10.68 -7.34
CA ASP A 195 -7.77 -9.64 -6.27
C ASP A 195 -8.45 -9.87 -4.89
N PHE A 196 -8.34 -8.90 -3.97
CA PHE A 196 -8.84 -8.74 -2.59
C PHE A 196 -8.76 -7.28 -2.10
N SER A 197 -9.81 -6.76 -1.45
CA SER A 197 -9.81 -5.55 -0.58
C SER A 197 -11.13 -5.43 0.18
N PHE A 198 -11.17 -4.73 1.33
CA PHE A 198 -12.20 -4.92 2.37
C PHE A 198 -12.49 -3.64 3.27
N SER A 199 -13.55 -3.60 4.12
CA SER A 199 -14.24 -2.43 4.74
C SER A 199 -14.14 -2.12 6.28
N PRO A 200 -13.79 -0.87 6.65
CA PRO A 200 -13.87 -0.31 8.01
C PRO A 200 -15.21 0.00 8.68
N ASP A 201 -16.29 0.40 7.98
CA ASP A 201 -17.64 0.35 8.59
C ASP A 201 -18.01 -1.10 8.93
N SER A 202 -17.26 -2.06 8.35
CA SER A 202 -17.20 -3.45 8.79
C SER A 202 -18.54 -4.18 8.59
N SER A 203 -19.32 -3.67 7.64
CA SER A 203 -20.68 -4.11 7.33
C SER A 203 -20.85 -4.72 5.93
N MET A 204 -19.96 -4.44 4.96
CA MET A 204 -20.05 -4.85 3.54
C MET A 204 -18.69 -4.85 2.82
N VAL A 205 -18.51 -5.46 1.64
CA VAL A 205 -17.27 -5.41 0.79
C VAL A 205 -17.54 -5.68 -0.70
N ALA A 206 -16.57 -5.34 -1.58
CA ALA A 206 -16.54 -5.58 -3.03
C ALA A 206 -16.19 -7.00 -3.50
N TYR A 207 -16.17 -7.20 -4.82
CA TYR A 207 -15.48 -8.25 -5.58
C TYR A 207 -15.29 -7.76 -7.03
N MET A 208 -14.97 -8.60 -8.02
CA MET A 208 -15.19 -8.30 -9.45
C MET A 208 -16.22 -9.32 -10.02
N ALA A 209 -16.02 -10.11 -11.07
CA ALA A 209 -16.94 -11.27 -11.45
C ALA A 209 -18.44 -11.31 -12.31
N ASP A 210 -18.60 -12.67 -11.89
CA ASP A 210 -18.57 -14.02 -12.56
C ASP A 210 -19.88 -14.69 -13.03
N GLN A 211 -20.98 -14.62 -12.27
CA GLN A 211 -22.18 -15.47 -12.46
C GLN A 211 -22.77 -15.54 -13.88
N ASP A 212 -22.48 -14.59 -14.79
CA ASP A 212 -23.53 -14.11 -15.69
C ASP A 212 -23.84 -14.88 -16.99
N THR A 213 -22.98 -15.10 -18.00
CA THR A 213 -23.27 -15.95 -19.22
C THR A 213 -22.06 -16.58 -19.96
N ASP A 214 -21.26 -15.86 -20.77
CA ASP A 214 -20.15 -16.41 -21.63
C ASP A 214 -19.08 -15.30 -21.96
N GLU A 215 -17.97 -15.07 -21.20
CA GLU A 215 -16.81 -14.10 -21.39
C GLU A 215 -16.66 -12.62 -20.73
N HIS A 216 -17.57 -11.93 -19.97
CA HIS A 216 -17.64 -10.48 -19.51
C HIS A 216 -18.34 -10.33 -18.12
N ASN A 217 -18.83 -9.14 -17.70
CA ASN A 217 -18.78 -8.56 -16.34
C ASN A 217 -19.80 -7.40 -16.02
N GLU A 218 -20.28 -7.18 -14.75
CA GLU A 218 -20.73 -5.87 -14.09
C GLU A 218 -21.66 -5.85 -12.80
N LEU A 219 -21.16 -5.30 -11.68
CA LEU A 219 -21.71 -4.89 -10.34
C LEU A 219 -22.73 -5.73 -9.53
N TYR A 220 -22.67 -5.72 -8.19
CA TYR A 220 -23.62 -6.41 -7.26
C TYR A 220 -23.54 -5.87 -5.78
N LEU A 221 -23.70 -6.69 -4.71
CA LEU A 221 -23.85 -6.34 -3.26
C LEU A 221 -23.19 -7.40 -2.33
N VAL A 222 -22.74 -7.07 -1.11
CA VAL A 222 -22.83 -7.98 0.07
C VAL A 222 -23.13 -7.20 1.35
N ASP A 223 -24.17 -7.60 2.09
CA ASP A 223 -24.42 -7.17 3.48
C ASP A 223 -23.98 -8.29 4.45
N LEU A 224 -23.11 -7.99 5.41
CA LEU A 224 -22.63 -8.97 6.38
C LEU A 224 -23.67 -9.46 7.39
N ALA A 225 -24.82 -8.79 7.50
CA ALA A 225 -25.99 -9.30 8.21
C ALA A 225 -26.73 -10.41 7.42
N ALA A 226 -26.53 -10.49 6.11
CA ALA A 226 -27.13 -11.48 5.21
C ALA A 226 -26.11 -11.92 4.13
N PRO A 227 -25.05 -12.65 4.54
CA PRO A 227 -23.93 -12.95 3.66
C PRO A 227 -24.25 -14.14 2.75
N GLU A 228 -25.31 -14.05 1.97
CA GLU A 228 -25.86 -15.12 1.12
C GLU A 228 -26.54 -14.57 -0.15
N THR A 229 -26.36 -13.29 -0.50
CA THR A 229 -27.21 -12.59 -1.49
C THR A 229 -26.63 -11.34 -2.16
N SER A 230 -27.03 -11.14 -3.44
CA SER A 230 -26.86 -9.90 -4.24
C SER A 230 -27.72 -9.78 -5.58
N ASP A 231 -28.78 -8.91 -5.68
CA ASP A 231 -29.74 -8.54 -6.88
C ASP A 231 -30.61 -7.02 -7.11
N LYS A 232 -31.05 -7.37 -8.43
CA LYS A 232 -30.46 -7.44 -9.85
C LYS A 232 -31.27 -6.65 -10.94
N LEU A 233 -30.67 -6.22 -12.07
CA LEU A 233 -31.34 -5.50 -13.21
C LEU A 233 -31.78 -6.35 -14.44
N ASN A 234 -31.35 -6.01 -15.68
CA ASN A 234 -32.26 -5.94 -16.86
C ASN A 234 -31.74 -6.06 -18.33
N GLY A 235 -30.44 -6.25 -18.59
CA GLY A 235 -29.71 -5.85 -19.82
C GLY A 235 -29.75 -6.74 -21.08
N ALA A 236 -28.71 -6.65 -21.94
CA ALA A 236 -28.75 -7.17 -23.33
C ALA A 236 -27.46 -7.66 -24.06
N LEU A 237 -26.24 -7.53 -23.50
CA LEU A 237 -24.97 -8.21 -23.92
C LEU A 237 -24.26 -7.64 -25.18
N VAL A 238 -23.50 -6.53 -25.02
CA VAL A 238 -22.41 -5.98 -25.89
C VAL A 238 -21.77 -4.71 -25.24
N ALA A 239 -20.46 -4.37 -25.33
CA ALA A 239 -19.35 -5.02 -26.08
C ALA A 239 -17.91 -4.56 -25.71
N ASP A 240 -16.94 -5.15 -26.44
CA ASP A 240 -15.60 -4.75 -26.97
C ASP A 240 -14.31 -4.44 -26.13
N GLY A 241 -14.30 -4.20 -24.81
CA GLY A 241 -13.05 -4.18 -24.00
C GLY A 241 -13.14 -3.72 -22.52
N ASP A 242 -12.06 -3.46 -21.74
CA ASP A 242 -10.60 -3.73 -21.91
C ASP A 242 -9.83 -3.63 -20.54
N VAL A 243 -10.35 -4.19 -19.43
CA VAL A 243 -9.91 -3.84 -18.05
C VAL A 243 -8.55 -4.37 -17.60
N LEU A 244 -7.88 -3.56 -16.77
CA LEU A 244 -6.75 -3.94 -15.93
C LEU A 244 -6.91 -3.53 -14.44
N GLU A 245 -8.14 -3.27 -13.96
CA GLU A 245 -8.34 -2.66 -12.63
C GLU A 245 -9.77 -2.83 -11.99
N PHE A 246 -9.87 -3.03 -10.65
CA PHE A 246 -11.09 -3.29 -9.83
C PHE A 246 -11.23 -2.36 -8.58
N ALA A 247 -12.45 -1.96 -8.12
CA ALA A 247 -12.66 -0.86 -7.15
C ALA A 247 -13.89 -0.94 -6.17
N PHE A 248 -14.08 0.04 -5.26
CA PHE A 248 -15.23 0.14 -4.31
C PHE A 248 -15.52 1.60 -3.83
N ASN A 249 -16.49 1.81 -2.92
CA ASN A 249 -16.96 3.11 -2.39
C ASN A 249 -17.52 3.06 -0.93
N PRO A 250 -17.65 4.23 -0.25
CA PRO A 250 -18.19 4.32 1.10
C PRO A 250 -19.69 4.09 1.26
N GLY A 251 -20.04 3.87 2.52
CA GLY A 251 -21.01 4.70 3.23
C GLY A 251 -22.46 4.63 2.81
N SER A 252 -22.82 3.69 1.95
CA SER A 252 -24.20 3.52 1.49
C SER A 252 -24.76 4.79 0.79
N TYR A 253 -23.94 5.54 0.01
CA TYR A 253 -24.44 6.59 -0.93
C TYR A 253 -23.45 7.12 -2.02
N SER A 254 -22.50 6.34 -2.60
CA SER A 254 -21.67 6.80 -3.74
C SER A 254 -21.01 5.75 -4.66
N VAL A 255 -20.63 6.12 -5.91
CA VAL A 255 -19.87 5.34 -6.94
C VAL A 255 -19.23 6.28 -8.01
N VAL A 256 -18.14 5.92 -8.73
CA VAL A 256 -17.62 6.60 -9.98
C VAL A 256 -16.70 5.72 -10.86
N TYR A 257 -16.76 5.74 -12.21
CA TYR A 257 -15.95 4.82 -13.05
C TYR A 257 -15.58 5.34 -14.47
N ARG A 258 -14.89 4.51 -15.27
CA ARG A 258 -14.51 4.72 -16.69
C ARG A 258 -15.07 3.56 -17.52
N ALA A 259 -16.01 3.81 -18.43
CA ALA A 259 -16.74 2.76 -19.17
C ALA A 259 -17.46 3.29 -20.42
N ASP A 260 -17.87 2.42 -21.34
CA ASP A 260 -18.61 2.82 -22.55
C ASP A 260 -19.67 1.79 -23.04
N GLN A 261 -20.57 2.19 -23.94
CA GLN A 261 -21.58 1.35 -24.59
C GLN A 261 -21.84 1.63 -26.10
N ASP A 262 -20.95 2.29 -26.86
CA ASP A 262 -21.16 2.62 -28.29
C ASP A 262 -19.85 2.72 -29.13
N ARG A 263 -18.67 2.65 -28.49
CA ARG A 263 -17.41 3.32 -28.94
C ARG A 263 -16.18 2.39 -28.78
N ASP A 264 -14.98 2.95 -28.59
CA ASP A 264 -13.67 2.26 -28.56
C ASP A 264 -12.74 3.01 -27.57
N ARG A 265 -12.52 2.47 -26.36
CA ARG A 265 -11.57 2.92 -25.31
C ARG A 265 -11.73 4.40 -24.90
N VAL A 266 -12.95 4.95 -25.13
CA VAL A 266 -13.46 6.33 -24.96
C VAL A 266 -15.00 6.28 -24.69
N PHE A 267 -15.63 7.23 -23.96
CA PHE A 267 -16.65 6.87 -22.94
C PHE A 267 -18.02 7.65 -22.87
N GLU A 268 -19.19 7.00 -23.13
CA GLU A 268 -20.58 7.45 -22.75
C GLU A 268 -20.94 7.09 -21.28
N LEU A 269 -22.09 7.53 -20.75
CA LEU A 269 -22.27 7.86 -19.33
C LEU A 269 -23.32 7.05 -18.49
N TYR A 270 -24.68 7.28 -18.38
CA TYR A 270 -25.65 6.35 -17.65
C TYR A 270 -26.15 6.33 -16.15
N THR A 271 -26.09 7.35 -15.29
CA THR A 271 -26.12 7.25 -13.79
C THR A 271 -27.36 6.75 -13.00
N VAL A 272 -27.20 5.69 -12.16
CA VAL A 272 -28.28 5.01 -11.36
C VAL A 272 -27.98 4.55 -9.87
N ASP A 273 -26.77 4.61 -9.28
CA ASP A 273 -26.28 4.54 -7.84
C ASP A 273 -26.80 3.50 -6.77
N ILE A 274 -25.96 2.94 -5.85
CA ILE A 274 -26.20 1.62 -5.18
C ILE A 274 -27.16 1.47 -3.97
N VAL A 275 -27.24 2.29 -2.90
CA VAL A 275 -28.45 2.21 -2.02
C VAL A 275 -29.74 2.41 -2.82
N THR A 276 -29.66 2.80 -4.10
CA THR A 276 -30.53 3.82 -4.65
C THR A 276 -31.41 3.50 -5.86
N PRO A 277 -32.74 3.61 -5.62
CA PRO A 277 -33.81 4.06 -6.53
C PRO A 277 -33.80 5.53 -6.96
N GLY A 278 -34.53 5.87 -8.05
CA GLY A 278 -34.87 7.25 -8.43
C GLY A 278 -35.27 7.45 -9.91
N THR A 279 -34.51 8.26 -10.67
CA THR A 279 -34.75 8.63 -12.09
C THR A 279 -33.50 9.16 -12.82
N SER A 280 -33.44 9.02 -14.15
CA SER A 280 -32.46 9.62 -15.08
C SER A 280 -32.78 11.08 -15.52
N VAL A 281 -31.82 11.74 -16.19
CA VAL A 281 -31.84 13.16 -16.62
C VAL A 281 -31.19 13.49 -17.99
N LYS A 282 -30.03 12.90 -18.34
CA LYS A 282 -29.07 13.21 -19.44
C LYS A 282 -28.51 14.68 -19.50
N LEU A 283 -27.27 14.89 -19.99
CA LEU A 283 -26.57 16.20 -20.01
C LEU A 283 -25.52 16.52 -21.14
N ASN A 284 -24.71 15.56 -21.60
CA ASN A 284 -23.62 15.61 -22.62
C ASN A 284 -22.24 16.24 -22.25
N SER A 285 -21.11 15.50 -22.41
CA SER A 285 -19.70 15.95 -22.17
C SER A 285 -18.62 15.44 -23.20
N SER A 286 -17.95 14.30 -23.00
CA SER A 286 -17.19 13.50 -24.02
C SER A 286 -15.71 13.79 -24.46
N LEU A 287 -14.76 14.15 -23.56
CA LEU A 287 -13.25 14.03 -23.70
C LEU A 287 -12.44 14.83 -24.79
N VAL A 288 -11.10 14.99 -24.62
CA VAL A 288 -10.17 15.23 -25.76
C VAL A 288 -9.89 13.93 -26.52
N GLU A 289 -9.50 14.06 -27.79
CA GLU A 289 -9.13 12.93 -28.63
C GLU A 289 -7.79 12.30 -28.17
N GLY A 290 -7.87 11.17 -27.45
CA GLY A 290 -6.73 10.38 -26.99
C GLY A 290 -6.42 10.51 -25.49
N GLY A 291 -7.06 11.44 -24.79
CA GLY A 291 -6.81 11.72 -23.36
C GLY A 291 -7.45 10.70 -22.43
N ASP A 292 -6.74 10.34 -21.36
CA ASP A 292 -7.02 9.16 -20.57
C ASP A 292 -6.77 9.35 -19.07
N ILE A 293 -7.48 8.58 -18.25
CA ILE A 293 -7.34 8.62 -16.79
C ILE A 293 -6.26 7.62 -16.36
N ALA A 294 -5.24 8.04 -15.62
CA ALA A 294 -4.10 7.19 -15.28
C ALA A 294 -4.24 6.41 -13.93
N ASP A 295 -3.19 5.65 -13.60
CA ASP A 295 -2.96 4.68 -12.51
C ASP A 295 -3.42 5.09 -11.08
N PHE A 296 -3.89 4.14 -10.25
CA PHE A 296 -5.19 4.18 -9.53
C PHE A 296 -5.21 4.44 -7.99
N LEU A 297 -5.63 5.63 -7.52
CA LEU A 297 -5.60 6.02 -6.08
C LEU A 297 -6.62 7.15 -5.66
N ILE A 298 -7.28 7.09 -4.48
CA ILE A 298 -8.02 8.19 -3.74
C ILE A 298 -7.81 8.01 -2.18
N SER A 299 -8.67 8.58 -1.30
CA SER A 299 -8.38 9.33 -0.07
C SER A 299 -9.24 9.01 1.18
N ARG A 300 -9.23 9.87 2.24
CA ARG A 300 -9.99 9.67 3.53
C ARG A 300 -11.30 10.44 3.71
N ASP A 301 -11.53 11.56 3.02
CA ASP A 301 -12.88 12.14 2.85
C ASP A 301 -13.18 12.65 1.43
N GLY A 302 -12.56 12.03 0.42
CA GLY A 302 -13.18 11.94 -0.91
C GLY A 302 -12.79 12.91 -2.01
N ILE A 303 -12.16 14.07 -1.74
CA ILE A 303 -11.50 14.84 -2.82
C ILE A 303 -10.66 13.89 -3.67
N VAL A 304 -10.81 14.03 -4.98
CA VAL A 304 -10.42 13.03 -5.97
C VAL A 304 -9.50 13.63 -7.00
N PHE A 305 -8.20 13.38 -6.83
CA PHE A 305 -7.23 13.69 -7.86
C PHE A 305 -6.96 12.50 -8.78
N TYR A 306 -6.67 12.75 -10.05
CA TYR A 306 -6.06 11.73 -10.92
C TYR A 306 -5.29 12.36 -12.07
N ARG A 307 -4.08 11.82 -12.32
CA ARG A 307 -3.26 12.18 -13.47
C ARG A 307 -3.99 11.77 -14.76
N ALA A 308 -4.07 12.67 -15.73
CA ALA A 308 -4.69 12.50 -17.04
C ALA A 308 -4.20 13.57 -18.02
N ASP A 309 -4.00 13.20 -19.27
CA ASP A 309 -3.68 14.05 -20.41
C ASP A 309 -4.95 14.60 -21.09
N GLN A 310 -5.01 15.90 -21.42
CA GLN A 310 -6.19 16.53 -22.06
C GLN A 310 -5.81 17.47 -23.25
N ASP A 311 -6.05 18.78 -23.35
CA ASP A 311 -5.62 19.58 -24.56
C ASP A 311 -4.09 19.52 -24.88
N ILE A 312 -3.31 18.82 -24.04
CA ILE A 312 -2.11 18.10 -24.51
C ILE A 312 -2.17 16.59 -24.19
N ASP A 313 -2.66 15.80 -25.17
CA ASP A 313 -2.47 14.34 -25.30
C ASP A 313 -0.99 13.93 -25.07
N GLY A 314 -0.77 12.89 -24.28
CA GLY A 314 0.56 12.37 -23.94
C GLY A 314 1.39 13.24 -22.99
N THR A 315 0.89 14.42 -22.58
CA THR A 315 1.43 15.19 -21.46
C THR A 315 0.55 14.87 -20.27
N TYR A 316 1.05 14.04 -19.36
CA TYR A 316 0.24 13.41 -18.33
C TYR A 316 -0.07 14.37 -17.19
N GLU A 317 -0.91 15.33 -17.53
CA GLU A 317 -1.42 16.49 -16.78
C GLU A 317 -2.33 16.03 -15.61
N VAL A 318 -2.89 16.90 -14.76
CA VAL A 318 -3.53 16.43 -13.49
C VAL A 318 -4.39 17.45 -12.69
N TYR A 319 -5.18 16.96 -11.73
CA TYR A 319 -6.50 17.49 -11.34
C TYR A 319 -7.11 16.91 -10.08
N ALA A 320 -8.05 17.65 -9.45
CA ALA A 320 -9.40 17.20 -9.06
C ALA A 320 -10.50 18.06 -9.78
N VAL A 321 -11.77 17.64 -9.83
CA VAL A 321 -12.92 18.56 -10.11
C VAL A 321 -14.06 18.31 -9.16
N THR A 322 -14.90 19.33 -8.93
CA THR A 322 -16.34 19.25 -8.62
C THR A 322 -16.95 20.51 -7.91
N THR A 323 -17.43 21.56 -8.62
CA THR A 323 -18.13 22.73 -8.00
C THR A 323 -19.68 22.78 -7.98
N PRO A 324 -20.47 21.91 -8.67
CA PRO A 324 -20.27 20.47 -8.84
C PRO A 324 -19.99 20.00 -10.28
N GLY A 325 -19.08 19.01 -10.41
CA GLY A 325 -18.47 18.47 -11.63
C GLY A 325 -17.48 19.39 -12.37
N SER A 326 -17.02 20.48 -11.74
CA SER A 326 -16.62 21.77 -12.43
C SER A 326 -15.19 22.14 -11.81
N SER A 327 -14.14 22.66 -12.54
CA SER A 327 -12.70 22.90 -12.09
C SER A 327 -11.70 23.67 -13.03
N LEU A 328 -10.75 24.53 -12.52
CA LEU A 328 -10.05 25.66 -13.25
C LEU A 328 -8.50 25.97 -13.11
N LYS A 329 -7.61 25.10 -12.60
CA LYS A 329 -6.10 25.20 -12.64
C LYS A 329 -5.39 26.37 -11.95
N LEU A 330 -4.05 26.29 -11.95
CA LEU A 330 -3.25 26.66 -10.79
C LEU A 330 -1.80 27.11 -11.06
N ASN A 331 -0.97 26.37 -11.79
CA ASN A 331 0.51 26.38 -11.76
C ASN A 331 1.10 27.00 -13.06
N SER A 332 2.31 26.63 -13.46
CA SER A 332 3.06 26.98 -14.68
C SER A 332 2.69 26.10 -15.90
N PRO A 333 2.71 26.59 -17.15
CA PRO A 333 2.03 25.92 -18.26
C PRO A 333 2.87 24.82 -18.91
N LEU A 334 2.51 23.54 -18.69
CA LEU A 334 3.26 22.41 -19.26
C LEU A 334 3.25 22.45 -20.79
N SER A 335 4.43 22.29 -21.37
CA SER A 335 4.68 22.18 -22.81
C SER A 335 4.90 20.73 -23.21
N ALA A 336 4.64 20.38 -24.48
CA ALA A 336 4.83 19.01 -24.95
C ALA A 336 6.28 18.49 -24.74
N GLY A 337 6.46 17.60 -23.77
CA GLY A 337 7.75 17.08 -23.30
C GLY A 337 7.93 17.20 -21.77
N GLU A 338 7.34 18.23 -21.17
CA GLU A 338 7.16 18.40 -19.73
C GLU A 338 6.05 17.45 -19.24
N SER A 339 6.07 17.01 -17.97
CA SER A 339 5.05 16.09 -17.44
C SER A 339 5.08 15.89 -15.93
N VAL A 340 3.96 15.39 -15.43
CA VAL A 340 3.79 14.88 -14.07
C VAL A 340 4.21 13.41 -13.99
N THR A 341 4.98 13.05 -12.96
CA THR A 341 5.53 11.70 -12.80
C THR A 341 4.87 10.89 -11.65
N LYS A 342 5.62 10.42 -10.63
CA LYS A 342 5.24 9.29 -9.73
C LYS A 342 4.33 9.66 -8.53
N PHE A 343 3.40 8.78 -8.09
CA PHE A 343 2.25 9.11 -7.20
C PHE A 343 1.59 7.93 -6.40
N ILE A 344 1.18 8.06 -5.12
CA ILE A 344 1.21 6.91 -4.14
C ILE A 344 0.32 7.00 -2.87
N LEU A 345 0.25 5.93 -2.05
CA LEU A 345 -0.22 5.79 -0.63
C LEU A 345 0.04 6.98 0.31
N ASN A 346 -0.81 7.31 1.31
CA ASN A 346 -0.67 8.55 2.09
C ASN A 346 -1.17 8.43 3.54
N TYR A 347 -1.10 9.52 4.34
CA TYR A 347 -1.92 9.65 5.56
C TYR A 347 -2.93 10.84 5.56
N ASN A 348 -2.55 12.12 5.73
CA ASN A 348 -3.35 13.35 5.46
C ASN A 348 -2.86 14.17 4.28
N GLY A 349 -1.63 13.94 3.81
CA GLY A 349 -1.41 12.94 2.75
C GLY A 349 -1.94 13.26 1.35
N SER A 350 -3.06 13.95 1.25
CA SER A 350 -3.30 14.97 0.24
C SER A 350 -2.21 16.03 0.19
N ALA A 351 -1.33 16.10 1.20
CA ALA A 351 0.06 16.54 1.03
C ALA A 351 0.75 15.53 0.09
N MET A 352 0.40 15.57 -1.20
CA MET A 352 0.43 14.37 -2.05
C MET A 352 1.60 14.33 -3.04
N ALA A 353 1.90 13.12 -3.48
CA ALA A 353 2.96 12.88 -4.42
C ALA A 353 2.64 13.38 -5.83
N TYR A 354 3.62 14.08 -6.37
CA TYR A 354 4.03 13.98 -7.77
C TYR A 354 5.54 14.17 -7.87
N ARG A 355 6.00 14.57 -9.06
CA ARG A 355 7.29 15.18 -9.39
C ARG A 355 7.18 15.64 -10.84
N ALA A 356 7.71 16.81 -11.23
CA ALA A 356 7.55 17.28 -12.61
C ALA A 356 8.81 17.90 -13.20
N ASP A 357 8.82 17.92 -14.52
CA ASP A 357 9.61 18.81 -15.35
C ASP A 357 8.68 19.99 -15.70
N GLN A 358 8.92 21.19 -15.17
CA GLN A 358 8.06 22.37 -15.41
C GLN A 358 8.76 23.74 -15.24
N ASP A 359 9.86 23.84 -14.48
CA ASP A 359 10.57 25.10 -14.30
C ASP A 359 11.86 25.18 -15.17
N ILE A 360 12.53 24.04 -15.43
CA ILE A 360 13.69 23.92 -16.32
C ILE A 360 13.61 22.61 -17.13
N ASP A 361 13.36 22.71 -18.44
CA ASP A 361 13.34 21.60 -19.43
C ASP A 361 14.41 20.52 -19.16
N GLY A 362 13.96 19.32 -18.80
CA GLY A 362 14.76 18.13 -18.48
C GLY A 362 15.17 17.98 -17.02
N VAL A 363 14.93 18.98 -16.17
CA VAL A 363 15.19 18.93 -14.72
C VAL A 363 13.88 18.60 -14.04
N HIS A 364 13.85 17.44 -13.38
CA HIS A 364 12.71 17.15 -12.53
C HIS A 364 12.95 17.70 -11.14
N GLU A 365 11.92 18.34 -10.65
CA GLU A 365 11.76 18.83 -9.32
C GLU A 365 10.65 17.98 -8.69
N ILE A 366 10.90 17.46 -7.51
CA ILE A 366 9.92 16.77 -6.68
C ILE A 366 8.86 17.67 -6.01
N TYR A 367 8.69 18.94 -6.40
CA TYR A 367 7.68 19.99 -6.07
C TYR A 367 7.04 20.07 -4.67
N TYR A 368 6.52 21.23 -4.30
CA TYR A 368 5.85 21.50 -3.03
C TYR A 368 4.67 22.44 -3.31
N VAL A 369 3.42 22.00 -3.11
CA VAL A 369 2.28 22.92 -3.03
C VAL A 369 1.12 22.40 -2.20
N THR A 370 0.22 23.30 -1.81
CA THR A 370 -1.19 23.03 -1.59
C THR A 370 -1.90 24.37 -1.59
N GLY A 371 -3.17 24.43 -1.95
CA GLY A 371 -4.15 25.43 -1.51
C GLY A 371 -3.84 26.91 -1.81
N GLY A 372 -2.89 27.19 -2.69
CA GLY A 372 -1.91 28.24 -2.44
C GLY A 372 -0.52 27.72 -2.78
N ALA A 373 0.52 28.50 -2.49
CA ALA A 373 1.83 28.27 -3.07
C ALA A 373 3.15 28.84 -2.44
N ILE A 374 4.00 29.66 -3.11
CA ILE A 374 5.40 29.40 -3.58
C ILE A 374 6.58 30.25 -2.96
N THR A 375 7.85 29.75 -2.98
CA THR A 375 9.10 30.51 -3.32
C THR A 375 10.35 29.73 -3.94
N LYS A 376 10.17 28.54 -4.54
CA LYS A 376 11.12 27.42 -4.88
C LYS A 376 11.69 26.74 -3.63
N ILE A 377 12.14 25.48 -3.71
CA ILE A 377 12.54 24.72 -2.51
C ILE A 377 13.85 23.85 -2.53
N ASN A 378 14.71 23.88 -3.57
CA ASN A 378 16.09 23.30 -3.55
C ASN A 378 17.21 24.33 -3.80
N LYS A 379 18.47 24.07 -3.39
CA LYS A 379 19.63 24.83 -3.93
C LYS A 379 19.63 24.62 -5.46
N PRO A 380 19.82 25.68 -6.27
CA PRO A 380 19.56 25.65 -7.71
C PRO A 380 20.04 24.41 -8.49
N LEU A 381 19.10 23.53 -8.87
CA LEU A 381 19.31 22.41 -9.77
C LEU A 381 19.68 22.95 -11.15
N VAL A 382 20.98 23.08 -11.39
CA VAL A 382 21.49 23.50 -12.70
C VAL A 382 21.20 22.43 -13.76
N ALA A 383 20.81 22.86 -14.96
CA ALA A 383 20.45 21.95 -16.06
C ALA A 383 21.42 20.76 -16.24
N GLY A 384 20.86 19.54 -16.22
CA GLY A 384 21.59 18.28 -16.18
C GLY A 384 21.56 17.58 -14.81
N ARG A 385 21.26 18.33 -13.76
CA ARG A 385 20.85 17.81 -12.43
C ARG A 385 19.40 17.38 -12.48
N THR A 386 18.98 16.55 -11.52
CA THR A 386 17.58 16.14 -11.38
C THR A 386 17.32 15.57 -9.99
N THR A 387 16.05 15.49 -9.64
CA THR A 387 15.59 14.75 -8.47
C THR A 387 15.05 13.38 -8.82
N GLY A 388 15.17 12.45 -7.87
CA GLY A 388 14.79 11.05 -8.03
C GLY A 388 13.55 10.69 -7.22
N ASP A 389 13.65 9.55 -6.54
CA ASP A 389 12.61 9.04 -5.66
C ASP A 389 12.74 9.59 -4.22
N PHE A 390 11.78 9.23 -3.36
CA PHE A 390 11.48 9.98 -2.14
C PHE A 390 10.43 9.31 -1.27
N ALA A 391 10.20 9.83 -0.07
CA ALA A 391 8.86 9.85 0.53
C ALA A 391 8.56 11.28 0.97
N PHE A 392 7.30 11.71 0.99
CA PHE A 392 6.87 12.66 2.04
C PHE A 392 6.84 11.81 3.31
N SER A 393 7.68 12.07 4.31
CA SER A 393 7.74 11.34 5.60
C SER A 393 6.42 11.21 6.37
N PRO A 394 6.33 10.53 7.53
CA PRO A 394 5.03 10.18 8.08
C PRO A 394 4.07 11.29 8.50
N ASP A 395 4.36 12.60 8.41
CA ASP A 395 3.41 13.63 8.84
C ASP A 395 3.24 14.94 8.00
N GLY A 396 4.25 15.56 7.34
CA GLY A 396 4.23 17.00 6.95
C GLY A 396 5.32 18.15 7.21
N THR A 397 6.58 18.00 7.72
CA THR A 397 7.77 18.95 7.73
C THR A 397 9.23 18.42 8.09
N LEU A 398 9.59 17.11 8.14
CA LEU A 398 10.90 16.57 8.62
C LEU A 398 11.61 15.62 7.62
N VAL A 399 12.77 16.03 7.09
CA VAL A 399 12.58 16.62 5.76
C VAL A 399 13.59 16.18 4.66
N GLY A 400 13.55 14.93 4.15
CA GLY A 400 14.60 14.37 3.24
C GLY A 400 14.27 13.65 1.91
N TYR A 401 15.24 13.68 0.97
CA TYR A 401 15.01 13.69 -0.49
C TYR A 401 16.13 12.99 -1.33
N ILE A 402 16.08 12.88 -2.68
CA ILE A 402 17.31 12.93 -3.52
C ILE A 402 17.29 13.94 -4.66
N ALA A 403 18.37 14.71 -4.75
CA ALA A 403 18.78 15.43 -5.93
C ALA A 403 20.23 15.04 -6.24
N ASP A 404 20.56 14.75 -7.49
CA ASP A 404 21.95 14.93 -7.93
C ASP A 404 22.21 16.44 -8.02
N GLN A 405 23.11 16.99 -7.20
CA GLN A 405 23.42 18.44 -7.23
C GLN A 405 24.76 18.82 -6.59
N ASP A 406 25.01 18.41 -5.35
CA ASP A 406 26.08 18.95 -4.51
C ASP A 406 27.47 18.59 -5.07
N THR A 407 27.62 17.38 -5.59
CA THR A 407 28.70 16.82 -6.40
C THR A 407 28.19 16.55 -7.83
N ASP A 408 29.05 16.23 -8.81
CA ASP A 408 28.64 15.85 -10.16
C ASP A 408 28.41 14.32 -10.27
N ASP A 409 27.21 13.86 -10.69
CA ASP A 409 26.78 12.45 -10.82
C ASP A 409 26.77 11.68 -9.48
N VAL A 410 26.11 12.24 -8.46
CA VAL A 410 26.04 11.72 -7.08
C VAL A 410 24.72 12.16 -6.46
N TYR A 411 23.84 11.25 -6.04
CA TYR A 411 22.50 11.59 -5.54
C TYR A 411 22.53 11.90 -4.00
N GLU A 412 21.99 13.07 -3.54
CA GLU A 412 22.51 13.86 -2.36
C GLU A 412 21.50 14.63 -1.41
N LEU A 413 21.89 14.94 -0.14
CA LEU A 413 21.02 15.38 1.01
C LEU A 413 21.73 15.86 2.35
N TYR A 414 21.22 16.83 3.19
CA TYR A 414 21.96 17.34 4.44
C TYR A 414 21.29 18.19 5.63
N THR A 415 20.08 17.99 6.18
CA THR A 415 19.51 18.57 7.47
C THR A 415 19.20 20.09 7.83
N VAL A 416 17.96 20.39 8.30
CA VAL A 416 17.27 21.71 8.57
C VAL A 416 17.10 22.12 10.08
N ASP A 417 16.59 23.31 10.46
CA ASP A 417 16.54 23.85 11.85
C ASP A 417 15.35 24.78 12.27
N LEU A 418 14.42 24.33 13.15
CA LEU A 418 12.99 24.77 13.05
C LEU A 418 12.19 25.26 14.32
N THR A 419 12.63 25.29 15.60
CA THR A 419 11.65 25.45 16.74
C THR A 419 11.29 26.84 17.39
N GLU A 420 12.03 27.97 17.31
CA GLU A 420 11.65 29.26 17.99
C GLU A 420 12.00 30.59 17.26
N LEU A 421 11.60 30.80 15.99
CA LEU A 421 11.26 32.12 15.38
C LEU A 421 10.64 31.99 13.96
N VAL A 422 11.46 31.84 12.91
CA VAL A 422 11.10 31.67 11.46
C VAL A 422 12.33 31.08 10.75
N TRP A 423 12.15 30.00 9.98
CA TRP A 423 13.15 28.92 9.78
C TRP A 423 14.46 29.29 9.09
N GLY A 424 15.43 28.38 9.24
CA GLY A 424 16.62 28.24 8.41
C GLY A 424 17.28 26.87 8.62
N SER A 425 18.54 26.72 8.22
CA SER A 425 19.25 25.43 8.32
C SER A 425 20.74 25.52 8.73
N THR A 426 21.39 24.36 8.84
CA THR A 426 22.61 24.04 8.07
C THR A 426 23.01 22.56 8.20
N LYS A 427 23.04 21.86 7.08
CA LYS A 427 24.19 21.04 6.58
C LYS A 427 24.75 20.06 7.64
N ARG A 428 24.21 18.82 7.78
CA ARG A 428 24.84 17.70 8.53
C ARG A 428 24.56 16.19 8.22
N ASN A 429 24.78 15.65 6.99
CA ASN A 429 24.82 14.19 6.70
C ASN A 429 26.27 13.58 6.49
N THR A 430 26.47 12.44 5.80
CA THR A 430 27.76 11.72 5.57
C THR A 430 28.00 11.21 4.12
N LEU A 431 29.27 10.85 3.82
CA LEU A 431 30.01 11.09 2.56
C LEU A 431 29.98 9.98 1.50
N LEU A 432 29.50 10.32 0.31
CA LEU A 432 29.62 9.56 -0.93
C LEU A 432 30.98 9.87 -1.58
N VAL A 433 31.47 9.02 -2.49
CA VAL A 433 32.48 9.46 -3.47
C VAL A 433 31.83 9.59 -4.85
N ALA A 434 32.54 10.08 -5.87
CA ALA A 434 31.96 10.32 -7.19
C ALA A 434 31.55 9.03 -7.95
N ASP A 435 30.59 9.17 -8.88
CA ASP A 435 29.97 8.16 -9.78
C ASP A 435 28.84 7.31 -9.16
N ARG A 436 27.86 7.94 -8.48
CA ARG A 436 27.02 7.30 -7.44
C ARG A 436 25.53 7.30 -7.71
N GLU A 437 24.90 6.19 -7.32
CA GLU A 437 23.49 5.90 -7.52
C GLU A 437 22.85 5.32 -6.24
N ILE A 438 22.65 6.22 -5.26
CA ILE A 438 21.43 6.20 -4.44
C ILE A 438 20.23 5.89 -5.37
N THR A 439 19.36 4.94 -5.03
CA THR A 439 18.56 4.19 -6.03
C THR A 439 17.26 3.59 -5.53
N ASP A 440 17.37 2.74 -4.52
CA ASP A 440 16.26 2.05 -3.89
C ASP A 440 16.43 2.14 -2.37
N PHE A 441 15.35 1.98 -1.62
CA PHE A 441 14.97 3.02 -0.69
C PHE A 441 13.95 2.53 0.36
N GLN A 442 13.77 3.27 1.47
CA GLN A 442 12.57 3.13 2.33
C GLN A 442 12.31 4.36 3.24
N PHE A 443 11.43 4.26 4.24
CA PHE A 443 11.41 5.07 5.48
C PHE A 443 11.10 4.11 6.67
N ARG A 444 10.92 4.61 7.92
CA ARG A 444 10.37 3.87 9.09
C ARG A 444 8.95 4.40 9.37
N PRO A 445 8.10 3.78 10.22
CA PRO A 445 6.71 4.23 10.38
C PRO A 445 6.63 5.49 11.25
N ASP A 446 7.71 6.27 11.37
CA ASP A 446 7.92 7.06 12.56
C ASP A 446 9.05 8.14 12.45
N SER A 447 9.22 8.90 11.38
CA SER A 447 9.46 10.37 11.48
C SER A 447 10.79 11.11 11.89
N GLN A 448 11.88 10.59 12.52
CA GLN A 448 13.04 11.49 12.93
C GLN A 448 14.52 11.00 12.84
N GLY A 449 14.91 9.97 12.08
CA GLY A 449 16.35 9.66 11.95
C GLY A 449 16.76 8.51 11.04
N ILE A 450 17.69 8.76 10.12
CA ILE A 450 17.65 8.28 8.74
C ILE A 450 18.53 7.08 8.23
N ILE A 451 18.20 5.79 8.49
CA ILE A 451 18.74 4.47 7.93
C ILE A 451 19.02 4.43 6.38
N TYR A 452 19.78 3.49 5.72
CA TYR A 452 20.11 3.63 4.27
C TYR A 452 20.20 2.41 3.26
N ARG A 453 20.77 2.64 2.05
CA ARG A 453 21.37 1.73 1.01
C ARG A 453 22.78 2.32 0.53
N ALA A 454 23.55 1.98 -0.55
CA ALA A 454 24.93 2.59 -0.81
C ALA A 454 25.75 2.38 -2.16
N ASP A 455 26.82 3.19 -2.50
CA ASP A 455 28.10 2.90 -3.31
C ASP A 455 29.47 3.80 -3.26
N HIS A 456 30.72 3.33 -2.97
CA HIS A 456 32.01 4.12 -2.86
C HIS A 456 33.45 3.59 -3.32
N ASP A 457 34.06 2.44 -2.98
CA ASP A 457 35.50 2.10 -3.24
C ASP A 457 35.84 1.02 -4.32
N THR A 458 35.01 0.00 -4.58
CA THR A 458 35.02 -0.80 -5.86
C THR A 458 33.64 -1.36 -6.24
N LYS A 459 32.94 -0.66 -7.16
CA LYS A 459 31.47 -0.68 -7.45
C LYS A 459 30.76 -2.03 -7.68
N GLY A 460 29.48 -2.08 -7.30
CA GLY A 460 28.60 -3.24 -7.43
C GLY A 460 28.71 -4.33 -6.34
N VAL A 461 28.91 -4.05 -5.02
CA VAL A 461 29.26 -5.04 -3.94
C VAL A 461 28.61 -4.79 -2.53
N TYR A 462 27.56 -5.54 -2.17
CA TYR A 462 26.38 -5.04 -1.43
C TYR A 462 26.22 -5.47 0.06
N GLU A 463 26.28 -4.55 1.04
CA GLU A 463 26.35 -4.79 2.52
C GLU A 463 25.27 -3.94 3.33
N LEU A 464 25.45 -3.31 4.55
CA LEU A 464 24.31 -2.68 5.33
C LEU A 464 24.53 -1.61 6.54
N TYR A 465 24.55 -0.21 6.43
CA TYR A 465 24.57 0.95 7.45
C TYR A 465 23.25 1.72 7.92
N SER A 466 23.27 2.34 9.10
CA SER A 466 22.19 3.16 9.68
C SER A 466 22.44 4.68 9.73
N ALA A 467 21.43 5.56 9.54
CA ALA A 467 21.43 6.90 10.16
C ALA A 467 20.19 7.33 10.95
N SER A 468 20.24 8.59 11.38
CA SER A 468 19.70 9.09 12.65
C SER A 468 19.56 10.62 12.64
N LEU A 469 19.59 11.23 13.83
CA LEU A 469 19.96 12.63 14.10
C LEU A 469 21.13 12.78 15.09
N SER A 470 21.50 11.71 15.80
CA SER A 470 22.07 11.83 17.16
C SER A 470 23.56 12.18 17.28
N THR A 471 24.18 12.53 16.15
CA THR A 471 25.56 13.05 15.99
C THR A 471 25.63 13.65 14.58
N PRO A 472 26.63 14.49 14.22
CA PRO A 472 26.87 14.90 12.84
C PRO A 472 26.82 13.73 11.83
N GLY A 473 25.78 13.70 10.97
CA GLY A 473 25.62 12.86 9.78
C GLY A 473 26.18 11.45 9.86
N THR A 474 25.34 10.47 10.19
CA THR A 474 25.86 9.26 10.84
C THR A 474 25.39 7.95 10.26
N ALA A 475 26.27 7.28 9.53
CA ALA A 475 26.22 5.90 9.09
C ALA A 475 26.81 4.91 10.14
N TYR A 476 26.20 3.76 10.47
CA TYR A 476 26.87 2.61 11.12
C TYR A 476 26.37 1.26 10.58
N ARG A 477 27.25 0.35 10.12
CA ARG A 477 26.96 -0.92 9.38
C ARG A 477 26.86 -2.08 10.33
N LEU A 478 25.93 -3.00 10.14
CA LEU A 478 25.81 -4.15 11.03
C LEU A 478 26.88 -5.24 10.76
N ASN A 479 27.29 -5.46 9.51
CA ASN A 479 27.69 -6.81 9.05
C ASN A 479 29.20 -7.08 8.80
N SER A 480 29.52 -8.26 8.21
CA SER A 480 30.88 -8.71 7.83
C SER A 480 31.15 -8.51 6.31
N PRO A 481 32.37 -8.80 5.79
CA PRO A 481 32.71 -8.56 4.38
C PRO A 481 32.48 -9.72 3.38
N LEU A 482 31.83 -9.41 2.24
CA LEU A 482 31.83 -10.05 0.91
C LEU A 482 31.17 -11.44 0.71
N PRO A 483 30.23 -11.56 -0.25
CA PRO A 483 30.60 -12.13 -1.55
C PRO A 483 30.93 -11.04 -2.59
N ALA A 484 31.35 -11.48 -3.78
CA ALA A 484 31.64 -10.57 -4.88
C ALA A 484 30.44 -10.55 -5.83
N GLY A 485 29.84 -9.37 -6.01
CA GLY A 485 28.75 -9.12 -6.97
C GLY A 485 27.35 -9.52 -6.51
N GLY A 486 27.17 -10.05 -5.29
CA GLY A 486 25.82 -10.28 -4.73
C GLY A 486 25.23 -9.01 -4.15
N GLN A 487 23.92 -8.93 -3.98
CA GLN A 487 23.16 -7.71 -3.78
C GLN A 487 21.99 -7.74 -2.79
N VAL A 488 21.65 -6.55 -2.30
CA VAL A 488 20.32 -6.17 -1.82
C VAL A 488 19.56 -5.56 -3.01
N ARG A 489 18.76 -6.37 -3.73
CA ARG A 489 18.29 -6.17 -5.13
C ARG A 489 17.52 -4.86 -5.32
N ARG A 490 16.72 -4.48 -4.33
CA ARG A 490 15.95 -3.23 -4.22
C ARG A 490 15.72 -2.80 -2.76
N ASP A 491 15.75 -3.72 -1.82
CA ASP A 491 14.65 -3.82 -0.88
C ASP A 491 15.12 -4.07 0.57
N PHE A 492 14.79 -3.12 1.48
CA PHE A 492 15.27 -3.06 2.87
C PHE A 492 14.31 -2.24 3.78
N SER A 493 14.25 -2.52 5.12
CA SER A 493 13.54 -1.79 6.22
C SER A 493 12.92 -2.69 7.35
N PHE A 494 12.02 -2.14 8.17
CA PHE A 494 12.14 -2.28 9.63
C PHE A 494 11.39 -3.41 10.35
N HIS A 495 10.65 -3.01 11.38
CA HIS A 495 10.23 -3.73 12.56
C HIS A 495 9.40 -2.69 13.33
N PRO A 496 8.06 -2.53 13.19
CA PRO A 496 7.17 -1.56 13.83
C PRO A 496 7.73 -0.39 14.63
N ASP A 497 7.61 -0.28 15.94
CA ASP A 497 7.96 0.97 16.64
C ASP A 497 9.48 1.13 16.90
N SER A 498 10.18 1.70 15.90
CA SER A 498 11.07 0.81 15.12
C SER A 498 12.41 0.44 15.76
N THR A 499 12.81 -0.84 15.68
CA THR A 499 14.02 -1.33 16.39
C THR A 499 14.97 -2.29 15.68
N LEU A 500 14.56 -2.97 14.60
CA LEU A 500 15.39 -3.86 13.76
C LEU A 500 14.73 -3.98 12.35
N VAL A 501 14.98 -5.03 11.55
CA VAL A 501 14.93 -4.97 10.07
C VAL A 501 14.97 -6.39 9.38
N ALA A 502 14.18 -6.73 8.31
CA ALA A 502 13.96 -8.06 7.52
C ALA A 502 14.57 -8.73 6.11
N TYR A 503 15.04 -8.11 4.94
CA TYR A 503 16.03 -8.27 3.72
C TYR A 503 15.70 -9.79 3.10
N ARG A 504 15.54 -10.16 1.77
CA ARG A 504 15.91 -11.49 1.02
C ARG A 504 17.22 -11.65 0.08
N ALA A 505 18.42 -12.19 0.43
CA ALA A 505 19.76 -11.97 -0.26
C ALA A 505 20.47 -13.04 -1.10
N ASP A 506 21.45 -12.62 -1.92
CA ASP A 506 22.69 -13.41 -2.06
C ASP A 506 23.79 -13.08 -1.02
N GLN A 507 23.93 -13.92 0.01
CA GLN A 507 24.75 -13.66 1.21
C GLN A 507 26.00 -14.56 1.37
N GLU A 508 25.90 -15.84 1.76
CA GLU A 508 27.05 -16.75 1.62
C GLU A 508 27.21 -17.17 0.13
N ASN A 509 26.20 -16.94 -0.73
CA ASN A 509 26.18 -17.36 -2.14
C ASN A 509 25.56 -16.33 -3.11
N TYR A 510 26.38 -15.80 -4.04
CA TYR A 510 25.96 -15.03 -5.22
C TYR A 510 24.88 -15.75 -6.05
N SER A 511 23.84 -15.00 -6.49
CA SER A 511 22.69 -15.47 -7.28
C SER A 511 21.82 -16.54 -6.59
N VAL A 512 21.77 -16.52 -5.26
CA VAL A 512 20.84 -17.28 -4.39
C VAL A 512 20.13 -16.30 -3.47
N ASP A 513 19.09 -16.74 -2.80
CA ASP A 513 18.27 -15.91 -1.93
C ASP A 513 18.18 -16.50 -0.49
N GLU A 514 18.74 -15.79 0.49
CA GLU A 514 19.16 -16.19 1.83
C GLU A 514 19.40 -14.96 2.74
N LEU A 515 19.20 -15.03 4.06
CA LEU A 515 18.87 -13.81 4.84
C LEU A 515 19.13 -13.84 6.37
N TYR A 516 19.54 -12.69 6.93
CA TYR A 516 20.52 -12.61 8.03
C TYR A 516 20.37 -11.31 8.92
N TYR A 517 20.96 -11.21 10.13
CA TYR A 517 20.97 -10.01 11.04
C TYR A 517 22.32 -9.71 11.73
N VAL A 518 22.43 -8.65 12.55
CA VAL A 518 23.19 -8.65 13.82
C VAL A 518 22.63 -7.55 14.76
N ASP A 519 23.10 -7.44 16.00
CA ASP A 519 22.70 -6.40 16.95
C ASP A 519 23.91 -5.56 17.43
N ILE A 520 23.68 -4.27 17.66
CA ILE A 520 23.96 -3.26 16.64
C ILE A 520 25.19 -2.38 16.98
N THR A 521 25.83 -2.63 18.13
CA THR A 521 27.17 -2.14 18.49
C THR A 521 28.19 -3.25 18.76
N SER A 522 27.84 -4.51 18.42
CA SER A 522 28.80 -5.60 18.14
C SER A 522 28.80 -6.02 16.64
N PRO A 523 28.94 -5.08 15.68
CA PRO A 523 28.86 -5.39 14.26
C PRO A 523 30.02 -6.27 13.77
N GLY A 524 29.80 -6.97 12.66
CA GLY A 524 30.71 -7.96 12.08
C GLY A 524 30.56 -9.37 12.65
N ASP A 525 29.61 -9.59 13.56
CA ASP A 525 29.21 -10.90 14.10
C ASP A 525 27.75 -11.22 13.73
N VAL A 526 27.55 -11.66 12.48
CA VAL A 526 26.27 -11.76 11.73
C VAL A 526 25.48 -13.07 11.94
N PHE A 527 24.14 -13.02 11.87
CA PHE A 527 23.10 -14.02 12.18
C PHE A 527 22.27 -14.50 10.98
N LYS A 528 21.72 -15.71 11.05
CA LYS A 528 20.89 -16.56 10.14
C LYS A 528 20.28 -17.74 10.97
N LEU A 529 19.20 -18.48 10.63
CA LEU A 529 18.62 -19.63 11.43
C LEU A 529 18.31 -20.88 10.64
N ASN A 530 17.53 -20.65 9.60
CA ASN A 530 17.20 -21.40 8.40
C ASN A 530 18.12 -22.53 7.91
N SER A 531 17.64 -23.20 6.87
CA SER A 531 17.85 -24.62 6.61
C SER A 531 18.63 -24.94 5.34
N THR A 532 18.81 -23.99 4.42
CA THR A 532 19.44 -24.12 3.10
C THR A 532 18.62 -24.89 2.06
N LEU A 533 18.80 -24.52 0.79
CA LEU A 533 18.02 -24.95 -0.35
C LEU A 533 18.96 -25.45 -1.46
N ALA A 534 19.13 -24.68 -2.54
CA ALA A 534 20.07 -25.00 -3.61
C ALA A 534 20.51 -23.77 -4.43
N THR A 535 21.70 -23.88 -5.04
CA THR A 535 22.21 -22.88 -5.98
C THR A 535 21.31 -22.75 -7.22
N GLY A 536 20.80 -21.54 -7.47
CA GLY A 536 19.94 -21.20 -8.61
C GLY A 536 18.50 -20.86 -8.23
N ILE A 537 18.07 -21.26 -7.03
CA ILE A 537 16.77 -20.99 -6.42
C ILE A 537 16.69 -19.53 -5.94
N LYS A 538 15.51 -18.90 -6.05
CA LYS A 538 15.32 -17.46 -5.80
C LYS A 538 14.01 -17.08 -5.13
N ILE A 539 14.08 -16.06 -4.28
CA ILE A 539 12.97 -15.27 -3.76
C ILE A 539 12.60 -14.22 -4.80
N VAL A 540 11.35 -14.23 -5.28
CA VAL A 540 10.89 -13.24 -6.27
C VAL A 540 9.97 -12.19 -5.67
N ASN A 541 9.11 -12.54 -4.72
CA ASN A 541 8.56 -11.56 -3.78
C ASN A 541 8.18 -12.21 -2.44
N TYR A 542 7.98 -11.39 -1.42
CA TYR A 542 7.82 -11.78 -0.02
C TYR A 542 6.96 -10.76 0.73
N GLN A 543 6.20 -11.21 1.74
CA GLN A 543 5.38 -10.28 2.52
C GLN A 543 5.42 -10.47 4.05
N VAL A 544 4.82 -9.49 4.73
CA VAL A 544 5.11 -8.95 6.06
C VAL A 544 3.78 -8.51 6.70
N SER A 545 3.81 -7.90 7.88
CA SER A 545 2.65 -7.31 8.56
C SER A 545 3.03 -6.50 9.82
N PRO A 546 2.03 -6.16 10.67
CA PRO A 546 2.24 -5.67 12.02
C PRO A 546 2.24 -6.72 13.17
N ASP A 547 2.48 -8.05 13.03
CA ASP A 547 2.40 -8.99 14.21
C ASP A 547 3.37 -10.20 14.41
N GLY A 548 3.81 -10.96 13.40
CA GLY A 548 3.92 -12.43 13.58
C GLY A 548 5.23 -13.04 14.10
N LYS A 549 5.44 -14.36 13.87
CA LYS A 549 6.62 -15.11 14.42
C LYS A 549 7.40 -16.16 13.54
N GLN A 550 7.08 -16.42 12.26
CA GLN A 550 7.83 -17.29 11.30
C GLN A 550 7.56 -16.86 9.81
N VAL A 551 8.39 -17.15 8.79
CA VAL A 551 8.23 -16.62 7.38
C VAL A 551 8.53 -17.65 6.25
N VAL A 552 8.14 -17.32 5.01
CA VAL A 552 8.55 -17.76 3.66
C VAL A 552 8.04 -16.69 2.65
N TYR A 553 7.74 -17.05 1.41
CA TYR A 553 7.82 -16.15 0.25
C TYR A 553 7.31 -16.85 -1.02
N CYS A 554 7.13 -16.11 -2.11
CA CYS A 554 7.08 -16.68 -3.46
C CYS A 554 8.53 -16.94 -3.96
N ALA A 555 8.87 -18.20 -4.21
CA ALA A 555 10.19 -18.65 -4.69
C ALA A 555 10.09 -19.98 -5.45
N ASP A 556 11.10 -20.35 -6.23
CA ASP A 556 11.12 -21.57 -7.04
C ASP A 556 11.81 -22.79 -6.38
N GLN A 557 11.57 -22.97 -5.08
CA GLN A 557 12.38 -23.80 -4.18
C GLN A 557 12.13 -25.32 -4.25
N ASP A 558 10.96 -25.80 -4.68
CA ASP A 558 10.76 -27.24 -4.93
C ASP A 558 11.16 -27.62 -6.36
N MET A 559 10.88 -26.75 -7.34
CA MET A 559 11.33 -26.91 -8.72
C MET A 559 11.72 -25.58 -9.35
N ASN A 560 13.01 -25.43 -9.65
CA ASN A 560 13.55 -24.25 -10.34
C ASN A 560 12.69 -23.82 -11.55
N ALA A 561 12.26 -22.56 -11.56
CA ALA A 561 11.29 -21.95 -12.48
C ALA A 561 9.82 -22.41 -12.37
N VAL A 562 9.39 -22.87 -11.20
CA VAL A 562 7.98 -23.05 -10.78
C VAL A 562 7.86 -22.49 -9.36
N PHE A 563 7.01 -21.50 -9.09
CA PHE A 563 7.08 -20.64 -7.91
C PHE A 563 6.01 -20.96 -6.83
N GLU A 564 6.38 -21.14 -5.54
CA GLU A 564 5.60 -21.88 -4.51
C GLU A 564 5.84 -21.47 -3.00
N LEU A 565 5.76 -22.40 -1.98
CA LEU A 565 5.96 -22.28 -0.48
C LEU A 565 6.32 -23.63 0.23
N TYR A 566 6.80 -23.68 1.52
CA TYR A 566 7.42 -24.87 2.19
C TYR A 566 7.21 -25.01 3.78
N LEU A 567 8.06 -25.70 4.60
CA LEU A 567 7.97 -25.73 6.12
C LEU A 567 9.27 -25.68 6.96
N LEU A 568 9.38 -24.82 7.98
CA LEU A 568 10.50 -24.67 8.95
C LEU A 568 10.11 -24.87 10.42
N ASP A 569 11.11 -25.02 11.30
CA ASP A 569 11.03 -24.49 12.66
C ASP A 569 12.36 -23.88 13.14
N ILE A 570 12.25 -22.99 14.13
CA ILE A 570 13.30 -22.22 14.81
C ILE A 570 14.49 -23.07 15.37
N THR A 571 14.46 -24.41 15.26
CA THR A 571 15.53 -25.33 15.68
C THR A 571 15.96 -26.39 14.64
N ARG A 572 15.55 -26.30 13.36
CA ARG A 572 15.60 -27.46 12.41
C ARG A 572 16.18 -27.17 11.00
N PRO A 573 17.52 -27.07 10.84
CA PRO A 573 18.16 -26.85 9.53
C PRO A 573 18.30 -28.12 8.63
N GLY A 574 18.37 -27.95 7.30
CA GLY A 574 18.82 -28.93 6.30
C GLY A 574 17.78 -29.50 5.31
N THR A 575 16.85 -28.71 4.75
CA THR A 575 15.48 -29.22 4.47
C THR A 575 14.65 -28.46 3.41
N SER A 576 14.07 -29.13 2.37
CA SER A 576 12.97 -28.59 1.51
C SER A 576 12.02 -29.71 0.98
N VAL A 577 10.67 -29.61 1.10
CA VAL A 577 9.65 -30.51 0.45
C VAL A 577 8.19 -29.94 0.28
N LYS A 578 7.98 -28.62 0.16
CA LYS A 578 6.69 -27.91 -0.12
C LYS A 578 5.52 -27.95 0.89
N LEU A 579 4.77 -26.85 0.87
CA LEU A 579 3.52 -26.48 1.56
C LEU A 579 2.44 -26.05 0.56
N SER A 580 2.86 -25.30 -0.48
CA SER A 580 2.00 -24.71 -1.51
C SER A 580 1.31 -25.74 -2.40
N GLY A 581 0.38 -25.26 -3.22
CA GLY A 581 -0.67 -26.06 -3.84
C GLY A 581 -0.15 -27.04 -4.85
N ALA A 582 -0.94 -28.09 -5.08
CA ALA A 582 -0.69 -29.00 -6.18
C ALA A 582 -0.95 -28.27 -7.50
N LEU A 583 0.11 -27.80 -8.15
CA LEU A 583 0.05 -27.15 -9.46
C LEU A 583 -0.03 -28.22 -10.55
N VAL A 584 -0.63 -27.89 -11.68
CA VAL A 584 -0.39 -28.61 -12.94
C VAL A 584 1.07 -28.49 -13.37
N ALA A 585 1.43 -29.25 -14.38
CA ALA A 585 2.74 -29.10 -15.00
C ALA A 585 2.84 -27.72 -15.67
N ASP A 586 4.00 -27.08 -15.51
CA ASP A 586 4.39 -25.77 -16.06
C ASP A 586 3.62 -24.55 -15.52
N GLY A 587 2.38 -24.72 -15.03
CA GLY A 587 1.68 -23.70 -14.26
C GLY A 587 2.39 -23.31 -12.95
N ASP A 588 2.17 -22.09 -12.50
CA ASP A 588 3.09 -21.29 -11.69
C ASP A 588 2.35 -20.54 -10.53
N VAL A 589 2.97 -19.50 -9.96
CA VAL A 589 2.37 -18.47 -9.10
C VAL A 589 2.73 -17.09 -9.63
N SER A 590 1.76 -16.18 -9.66
CA SER A 590 2.04 -14.77 -9.97
C SER A 590 2.89 -14.13 -8.87
N TYR A 591 4.09 -13.68 -9.23
CA TYR A 591 5.13 -13.22 -8.30
C TYR A 591 4.70 -12.07 -7.38
N ASP A 592 3.79 -11.22 -7.85
CA ASP A 592 3.23 -10.08 -7.10
C ASP A 592 1.74 -10.30 -6.77
N GLY A 593 1.25 -11.54 -6.92
CA GLY A 593 -0.15 -11.92 -6.81
C GLY A 593 -0.65 -12.10 -5.38
N PHE A 594 -0.20 -11.26 -4.45
CA PHE A 594 -0.64 -11.31 -3.06
C PHE A 594 -0.42 -9.99 -2.33
N LYS A 595 -1.31 -9.61 -1.41
CA LYS A 595 -1.12 -8.54 -0.41
C LYS A 595 -1.62 -8.96 0.98
N PHE A 596 -0.86 -8.71 2.04
CA PHE A 596 -1.34 -8.84 3.42
C PHE A 596 -0.77 -7.87 4.47
N SER A 597 -1.35 -7.91 5.68
CA SER A 597 -2.11 -6.77 6.21
C SER A 597 -2.57 -6.98 7.70
N PRO A 598 -3.88 -7.07 8.08
CA PRO A 598 -4.35 -7.49 9.44
C PRO A 598 -4.62 -8.94 10.00
N ASP A 599 -4.67 -10.09 9.33
CA ASP A 599 -4.85 -11.43 9.99
C ASP A 599 -3.94 -12.57 9.47
N SER A 600 -3.97 -12.93 8.17
CA SER A 600 -3.12 -13.95 7.49
C SER A 600 -3.28 -15.40 7.90
N SER A 601 -4.29 -15.72 8.69
CA SER A 601 -4.67 -17.10 8.91
C SER A 601 -5.14 -17.77 7.64
N ARG A 602 -5.84 -16.99 6.82
CA ARG A 602 -6.70 -17.40 5.72
C ARG A 602 -6.50 -16.38 4.60
N VAL A 603 -5.82 -16.83 3.54
CA VAL A 603 -4.77 -16.04 2.91
C VAL A 603 -4.35 -16.79 1.61
N ALA A 604 -4.21 -16.18 0.42
CA ALA A 604 -4.16 -16.94 -0.86
C ALA A 604 -3.63 -16.28 -2.18
N TYR A 605 -2.59 -16.73 -2.89
CA TYR A 605 -2.02 -16.01 -4.07
C TYR A 605 -2.52 -16.43 -5.48
N TYR A 606 -2.35 -15.52 -6.46
CA TYR A 606 -2.79 -15.66 -7.87
C TYR A 606 -1.99 -16.74 -8.61
N ALA A 607 -2.67 -17.58 -9.41
CA ALA A 607 -2.02 -18.69 -10.11
C ALA A 607 -2.90 -19.45 -11.10
N ASP A 608 -2.29 -20.33 -11.89
CA ASP A 608 -2.83 -21.17 -12.95
C ASP A 608 -2.75 -22.68 -12.59
N GLN A 609 -3.67 -23.17 -11.74
CA GLN A 609 -3.43 -24.40 -10.94
C GLN A 609 -3.93 -25.73 -11.52
N ASP A 610 -5.15 -25.84 -12.08
CA ASP A 610 -5.57 -27.05 -12.86
C ASP A 610 -5.59 -26.77 -14.37
N THR A 611 -5.33 -25.52 -14.77
CA THR A 611 -5.08 -25.12 -16.16
C THR A 611 -3.92 -24.12 -16.21
N ASP A 612 -2.85 -24.50 -16.89
CA ASP A 612 -1.67 -23.68 -17.24
C ASP A 612 -2.05 -22.52 -18.18
N GLU A 613 -1.44 -21.35 -18.02
CA GLU A 613 -1.75 -20.09 -18.72
C GLU A 613 -3.18 -19.51 -18.47
N VAL A 614 -3.93 -19.97 -17.46
CA VAL A 614 -5.24 -19.39 -17.05
C VAL A 614 -5.17 -18.93 -15.60
N TYR A 615 -5.13 -17.62 -15.35
CA TYR A 615 -4.95 -17.13 -13.99
C TYR A 615 -6.25 -17.21 -13.17
N GLU A 616 -6.09 -17.68 -11.93
CA GLU A 616 -7.05 -17.79 -10.84
C GLU A 616 -6.31 -17.48 -9.50
N LEU A 617 -6.69 -18.07 -8.35
CA LEU A 617 -6.32 -17.59 -6.99
C LEU A 617 -6.47 -18.74 -5.93
N TYR A 618 -5.64 -18.93 -4.89
CA TYR A 618 -5.62 -20.24 -4.13
C TYR A 618 -5.15 -20.17 -2.64
N LEU A 619 -5.74 -20.92 -1.66
CA LEU A 619 -5.45 -20.95 -0.16
C LEU A 619 -4.70 -22.20 0.35
N VAL A 620 -3.84 -22.16 1.38
CA VAL A 620 -3.49 -23.37 2.17
C VAL A 620 -3.44 -23.20 3.71
N ASP A 621 -2.88 -24.20 4.40
CA ASP A 621 -3.60 -24.86 5.47
C ASP A 621 -2.57 -25.43 6.49
N THR A 622 -2.38 -24.64 7.56
CA THR A 622 -1.30 -24.63 8.59
C THR A 622 -1.55 -25.12 10.09
N ALA A 623 -2.76 -25.05 10.73
CA ALA A 623 -3.32 -26.10 11.69
C ALA A 623 -4.88 -26.46 11.94
N THR A 624 -5.94 -26.52 11.08
CA THR A 624 -7.21 -27.37 11.16
C THR A 624 -7.78 -27.79 9.76
N PRO A 625 -8.24 -29.06 9.50
CA PRO A 625 -7.88 -29.83 8.28
C PRO A 625 -8.64 -29.73 6.93
N GLY A 626 -8.02 -29.12 5.92
CA GLY A 626 -7.71 -29.81 4.64
C GLY A 626 -7.80 -29.04 3.30
N THR A 627 -6.92 -28.08 2.94
CA THR A 627 -6.70 -27.28 1.68
C THR A 627 -7.28 -25.83 1.50
N SER A 628 -8.08 -25.47 0.46
CA SER A 628 -8.18 -24.09 -0.14
C SER A 628 -9.55 -23.23 -0.10
N VAL A 629 -10.18 -22.61 -1.15
CA VAL A 629 -11.56 -21.93 -1.17
C VAL A 629 -12.60 -22.06 -2.38
N LYS A 630 -12.57 -21.22 -3.44
CA LYS A 630 -13.32 -21.25 -4.75
C LYS A 630 -14.85 -21.04 -4.78
N LEU A 631 -15.31 -20.19 -5.70
CA LEU A 631 -16.58 -19.47 -5.73
C LEU A 631 -17.27 -19.18 -7.10
N ASN A 632 -16.63 -19.45 -8.24
CA ASN A 632 -17.01 -19.01 -9.59
C ASN A 632 -17.79 -20.03 -10.47
N SER A 633 -18.11 -19.69 -11.72
CA SER A 633 -19.23 -20.27 -12.47
C SER A 633 -18.81 -21.09 -13.70
N ALA A 634 -18.47 -20.47 -14.83
CA ALA A 634 -18.28 -21.13 -16.13
C ALA A 634 -17.62 -20.24 -17.22
N LEU A 635 -16.31 -20.01 -17.13
CA LEU A 635 -15.48 -19.56 -18.26
C LEU A 635 -15.68 -20.44 -19.52
N VAL A 636 -15.47 -19.89 -20.71
CA VAL A 636 -15.53 -20.63 -21.99
C VAL A 636 -14.30 -20.50 -22.90
N ALA A 637 -13.62 -19.33 -22.96
CA ALA A 637 -12.33 -19.15 -23.63
C ALA A 637 -11.64 -17.81 -23.27
N ASP A 638 -10.31 -17.82 -23.14
CA ASP A 638 -9.38 -16.67 -23.11
C ASP A 638 -9.66 -15.52 -22.11
N GLY A 639 -10.74 -15.63 -21.32
CA GLY A 639 -11.02 -14.85 -20.12
C GLY A 639 -10.04 -15.17 -19.01
N ASP A 640 -9.78 -14.18 -18.18
CA ASP A 640 -8.55 -14.14 -17.41
C ASP A 640 -8.71 -13.23 -16.20
N VAL A 641 -7.60 -12.89 -15.55
CA VAL A 641 -7.63 -12.44 -14.17
C VAL A 641 -6.66 -11.27 -14.00
N SER A 642 -7.20 -10.09 -13.66
CA SER A 642 -6.37 -8.89 -13.57
C SER A 642 -5.52 -8.95 -12.32
N THR A 643 -4.22 -9.09 -12.55
CA THR A 643 -3.22 -9.09 -11.48
C THR A 643 -2.84 -7.68 -11.01
N ASP A 644 -3.26 -6.64 -11.75
CA ASP A 644 -2.94 -5.24 -11.46
C ASP A 644 -3.95 -4.57 -10.52
N ALA A 645 -5.15 -5.13 -10.44
CA ALA A 645 -5.97 -5.04 -9.25
C ALA A 645 -5.19 -5.63 -8.06
N ILE A 646 -4.64 -4.75 -7.21
CA ILE A 646 -4.34 -4.99 -5.80
C ILE A 646 -4.23 -3.64 -5.08
N ALA A 647 -5.23 -3.27 -4.30
CA ALA A 647 -5.31 -1.97 -3.59
C ALA A 647 -4.67 -2.05 -2.18
N PHE A 648 -5.32 -1.50 -1.14
CA PHE A 648 -5.77 -2.29 0.02
C PHE A 648 -6.65 -1.52 1.03
N SER A 649 -7.56 -2.23 1.71
CA SER A 649 -8.43 -1.71 2.80
C SER A 649 -9.00 -2.88 3.64
N PRO A 650 -9.46 -2.73 4.90
CA PRO A 650 -9.68 -3.89 5.82
C PRO A 650 -11.13 -4.18 6.31
N ASP A 651 -11.67 -5.40 6.08
CA ASP A 651 -12.86 -6.08 6.72
C ASP A 651 -12.57 -7.59 6.89
N GLY A 652 -12.25 -8.26 5.80
CA GLY A 652 -12.03 -9.70 5.74
C GLY A 652 -13.23 -10.51 6.19
N LYS A 653 -14.34 -10.54 5.44
CA LYS A 653 -15.40 -11.55 5.59
C LYS A 653 -16.13 -11.85 4.29
N HIS A 654 -15.42 -11.74 3.18
CA HIS A 654 -15.95 -11.84 1.83
C HIS A 654 -14.93 -12.56 0.94
N MET A 655 -15.07 -12.43 -0.37
CA MET A 655 -13.98 -12.65 -1.32
C MET A 655 -13.93 -11.48 -2.32
N VAL A 656 -12.90 -11.43 -3.17
CA VAL A 656 -12.86 -10.74 -4.47
C VAL A 656 -12.38 -11.79 -5.49
N TYR A 657 -12.85 -11.68 -6.73
CA TYR A 657 -12.59 -12.60 -7.84
C TYR A 657 -13.02 -11.96 -9.16
N ARG A 658 -12.70 -12.59 -10.29
CA ARG A 658 -13.37 -12.39 -11.56
C ARG A 658 -13.29 -13.65 -12.37
N ALA A 659 -14.41 -14.03 -12.97
CA ALA A 659 -14.46 -14.90 -14.13
C ALA A 659 -15.19 -14.14 -15.23
N ASP A 660 -14.97 -14.57 -16.46
CA ASP A 660 -15.48 -13.91 -17.65
C ASP A 660 -16.68 -14.69 -18.22
N GLN A 661 -17.87 -14.07 -18.10
CA GLN A 661 -19.20 -14.64 -18.42
C GLN A 661 -20.18 -13.58 -19.00
N ASP A 662 -19.96 -13.17 -20.27
CA ASP A 662 -20.74 -12.36 -21.24
C ASP A 662 -19.94 -11.94 -22.56
N THR A 663 -18.60 -11.66 -22.61
CA THR A 663 -17.76 -11.16 -23.77
C THR A 663 -16.17 -10.99 -23.64
N ASP A 664 -15.40 -11.57 -24.59
CA ASP A 664 -13.93 -11.40 -24.89
C ASP A 664 -13.31 -10.00 -24.65
N GLN A 665 -12.27 -9.88 -23.79
CA GLN A 665 -11.60 -8.63 -23.34
C GLN A 665 -12.50 -7.61 -22.61
N VAL A 666 -13.82 -7.85 -22.54
CA VAL A 666 -14.79 -6.92 -21.98
C VAL A 666 -14.86 -7.04 -20.47
N TYR A 667 -13.75 -6.66 -19.84
CA TYR A 667 -13.56 -6.85 -18.42
C TYR A 667 -14.16 -5.65 -17.65
N GLU A 668 -14.79 -5.87 -16.49
CA GLU A 668 -15.53 -4.82 -15.76
C GLU A 668 -15.79 -5.21 -14.30
N LEU A 669 -16.04 -4.25 -13.42
CA LEU A 669 -16.18 -4.44 -11.98
C LEU A 669 -17.49 -5.12 -11.56
N TYR A 670 -17.44 -6.24 -10.81
CA TYR A 670 -18.61 -6.87 -10.13
C TYR A 670 -18.55 -7.10 -8.58
N LEU A 671 -19.25 -8.08 -7.93
CA LEU A 671 -19.40 -8.33 -6.39
C LEU A 671 -19.36 -11.06 -5.02
N VAL A 672 -19.09 -11.39 -3.69
CA VAL A 672 -19.27 -12.69 -2.97
C VAL A 672 -19.28 -12.67 -1.43
N ASP A 673 -20.05 -13.60 -0.85
CA ASP A 673 -20.45 -13.68 0.56
C ASP A 673 -20.42 -15.11 1.15
N LEU A 674 -20.93 -15.35 2.37
CA LEU A 674 -20.55 -16.48 3.25
C LEU A 674 -21.58 -16.88 4.40
N THR A 675 -22.60 -17.75 4.21
CA THR A 675 -22.99 -18.87 5.15
C THR A 675 -23.62 -20.23 4.63
N ALA A 676 -24.41 -20.41 3.54
CA ALA A 676 -24.87 -21.70 2.95
C ALA A 676 -25.52 -21.62 1.51
N PRO A 677 -25.25 -22.56 0.55
CA PRO A 677 -25.13 -22.17 -0.88
C PRO A 677 -25.94 -22.90 -1.97
N GLY A 678 -25.80 -22.39 -3.21
CA GLY A 678 -25.19 -23.13 -4.33
C GLY A 678 -24.75 -22.22 -5.51
N ALA A 679 -23.52 -21.66 -5.52
CA ALA A 679 -23.43 -20.21 -5.27
C ALA A 679 -22.37 -19.24 -5.91
N SER A 680 -22.82 -18.24 -6.70
CA SER A 680 -22.37 -16.82 -6.95
C SER A 680 -23.58 -15.88 -7.30
N VAL A 681 -23.47 -14.52 -7.29
CA VAL A 681 -24.48 -13.52 -7.82
C VAL A 681 -23.89 -12.07 -7.95
N LYS A 682 -24.68 -11.02 -8.39
CA LYS A 682 -24.92 -9.21 -10.65
C LYS A 682 -26.09 -8.16 -10.99
N LEU A 683 -25.76 -6.94 -11.49
CA LEU A 683 -26.69 -5.82 -11.73
C LEU A 683 -27.16 -5.65 -13.18
N ASN A 684 -26.49 -4.85 -14.03
CA ASN A 684 -27.06 -4.36 -15.30
C ASN A 684 -27.61 -5.49 -16.17
N SER A 685 -26.90 -6.61 -16.25
CA SER A 685 -27.30 -7.94 -16.69
C SER A 685 -27.60 -8.14 -18.18
N PRO A 686 -26.73 -7.79 -19.15
CA PRO A 686 -25.45 -7.05 -19.08
C PRO A 686 -25.48 -5.74 -19.90
N ARG A 687 -24.35 -5.02 -20.06
CA ARG A 687 -24.26 -3.80 -20.91
C ARG A 687 -24.60 -4.08 -22.39
N VAL A 688 -25.07 -3.08 -23.15
CA VAL A 688 -26.05 -3.31 -24.26
C VAL A 688 -25.66 -2.94 -25.70
N ALA A 689 -24.48 -2.36 -25.98
CA ALA A 689 -24.14 -1.94 -27.36
C ALA A 689 -22.65 -1.76 -27.75
N GLY A 690 -21.68 -1.64 -26.84
CA GLY A 690 -20.28 -1.31 -27.21
C GLY A 690 -19.31 -1.15 -26.02
N GLY A 691 -18.12 -0.60 -26.31
CA GLY A 691 -17.29 0.15 -25.35
C GLY A 691 -16.10 -0.55 -24.69
N ASP A 692 -15.33 0.16 -23.87
CA ASP A 692 -14.20 -0.39 -23.10
C ASP A 692 -14.04 0.29 -21.72
N ILE A 693 -13.30 -0.35 -20.79
CA ILE A 693 -13.40 -0.15 -19.33
C ILE A 693 -12.02 -0.14 -18.65
N LEU A 694 -11.82 0.65 -17.58
CA LEU A 694 -10.60 0.61 -16.71
C LEU A 694 -10.80 1.38 -15.36
N GLY A 695 -10.75 0.76 -14.16
CA GLY A 695 -10.70 1.53 -12.89
C GLY A 695 -10.55 0.84 -11.51
N SER A 696 -9.52 1.22 -10.71
CA SER A 696 -9.08 0.46 -9.50
C SER A 696 -9.08 1.15 -8.12
N ALA A 697 -9.18 0.29 -7.11
CA ALA A 697 -9.04 0.47 -5.69
C ALA A 697 -10.33 0.78 -4.90
N PHE A 698 -10.31 0.35 -3.63
CA PHE A 698 -11.46 0.05 -2.78
C PHE A 698 -12.16 1.28 -2.12
N SER A 699 -12.62 1.14 -0.88
CA SER A 699 -13.04 2.18 0.05
C SER A 699 -12.81 1.76 1.49
N PRO A 700 -11.94 2.44 2.25
CA PRO A 700 -11.78 2.20 3.69
C PRO A 700 -12.84 2.89 4.58
N ASP A 701 -14.08 3.02 4.10
CA ASP A 701 -15.29 2.96 4.94
C ASP A 701 -16.19 1.82 4.43
N GLY A 702 -16.35 1.71 3.11
CA GLY A 702 -16.75 0.48 2.45
C GLY A 702 -18.17 -0.01 2.73
N SER A 703 -19.16 0.63 2.10
CA SER A 703 -20.49 0.04 1.90
C SER A 703 -21.16 0.32 0.52
N GLN A 704 -20.44 0.70 -0.57
CA GLN A 704 -20.95 0.81 -1.99
C GLN A 704 -19.87 0.48 -3.08
N VAL A 705 -20.18 0.43 -4.41
CA VAL A 705 -19.27 -0.07 -5.50
C VAL A 705 -18.57 0.94 -6.46
N VAL A 706 -18.88 1.02 -7.81
CA VAL A 706 -17.91 1.09 -8.98
C VAL A 706 -18.47 0.74 -10.42
N TYR A 707 -19.22 1.57 -11.20
CA TYR A 707 -19.60 1.28 -12.64
C TYR A 707 -19.93 2.56 -13.47
N ARG A 708 -19.97 2.51 -14.84
CA ARG A 708 -20.63 3.50 -15.76
C ARG A 708 -21.01 2.95 -17.19
N ALA A 709 -21.50 3.80 -18.14
CA ALA A 709 -21.87 3.59 -19.58
C ALA A 709 -23.38 3.82 -19.99
N ASP A 710 -23.75 3.96 -21.28
CA ASP A 710 -25.09 4.44 -21.77
C ASP A 710 -26.38 3.62 -21.47
N GLN A 711 -26.63 2.47 -22.11
CA GLN A 711 -27.88 1.70 -21.97
C GLN A 711 -29.22 2.42 -22.34
N ASP A 712 -29.25 3.55 -23.06
CA ASP A 712 -30.50 4.25 -23.48
C ASP A 712 -30.39 4.87 -24.89
N ILE A 713 -29.69 6.00 -25.06
CA ILE A 713 -29.46 6.67 -26.35
C ILE A 713 -28.41 7.79 -26.31
N ASP A 714 -27.74 7.94 -27.46
CA ASP A 714 -26.82 9.01 -27.91
C ASP A 714 -27.44 10.44 -27.94
N GLU A 715 -26.62 11.44 -28.30
CA GLU A 715 -26.80 12.90 -28.17
C GLU A 715 -26.77 13.40 -26.70
N MET A 716 -26.37 12.60 -25.68
CA MET A 716 -26.94 12.80 -24.33
C MET A 716 -26.17 12.57 -23.00
N ASP A 717 -25.38 11.53 -22.69
CA ASP A 717 -24.60 11.27 -21.41
C ASP A 717 -25.22 11.43 -19.96
N GLU A 718 -24.95 10.56 -18.94
CA GLU A 718 -25.04 10.94 -17.48
C GLU A 718 -24.23 10.23 -16.30
N LEU A 719 -23.76 8.94 -16.27
CA LEU A 719 -22.79 8.37 -15.28
C LEU A 719 -23.06 6.99 -14.56
N TYR A 720 -23.26 5.78 -15.14
CA TYR A 720 -23.84 4.50 -14.57
C TYR A 720 -23.19 3.90 -13.28
N LEU A 721 -22.98 4.68 -12.23
CA LEU A 721 -23.24 4.25 -10.85
C LEU A 721 -24.51 3.36 -10.82
N VAL A 722 -24.67 2.30 -10.02
CA VAL A 722 -25.88 1.44 -10.11
C VAL A 722 -26.49 0.86 -8.83
N ASP A 723 -27.83 0.91 -8.75
CA ASP A 723 -28.74 0.38 -7.73
C ASP A 723 -28.50 -1.07 -7.29
N VAL A 724 -28.68 -1.32 -5.99
CA VAL A 724 -28.52 -2.59 -5.27
C VAL A 724 -29.80 -2.97 -4.46
N SER A 725 -30.93 -2.29 -4.69
CA SER A 725 -32.01 -2.14 -3.70
C SER A 725 -33.20 -3.11 -3.83
N THR A 726 -33.13 -4.13 -4.67
CA THR A 726 -34.19 -5.15 -4.85
C THR A 726 -33.66 -6.54 -5.20
N PRO A 727 -32.59 -6.70 -6.00
CA PRO A 727 -32.14 -5.27 -7.61
C PRO A 727 -33.13 -4.55 -8.57
N GLY A 728 -32.92 -3.23 -8.80
CA GLY A 728 -33.77 -2.28 -9.57
C GLY A 728 -33.90 -0.83 -9.04
N THR A 729 -33.29 0.22 -9.68
CA THR A 729 -33.43 1.67 -9.27
C THR A 729 -32.57 2.73 -10.02
N SER A 730 -32.26 3.92 -9.42
CA SER A 730 -31.68 5.15 -10.08
C SER A 730 -31.36 6.47 -9.28
N THR A 731 -30.19 6.64 -8.63
CA THR A 731 -29.60 7.98 -8.22
C THR A 731 -28.19 8.23 -8.82
N LYS A 732 -27.37 9.24 -8.40
CA LYS A 732 -26.23 9.76 -9.19
C LYS A 732 -25.23 10.75 -8.53
N ILE A 733 -23.94 10.41 -8.25
CA ILE A 733 -22.94 11.38 -7.72
C ILE A 733 -22.45 12.41 -8.75
N ASN A 734 -22.66 12.15 -10.04
CA ASN A 734 -22.45 13.04 -11.19
C ASN A 734 -23.25 14.36 -11.13
N SER A 735 -22.78 15.39 -11.83
CA SER A 735 -23.58 16.59 -12.15
C SER A 735 -23.44 17.12 -13.58
N ALA A 736 -22.26 17.68 -13.93
CA ALA A 736 -22.06 18.56 -15.09
C ALA A 736 -20.67 19.22 -15.09
N LEU A 737 -20.11 19.72 -16.18
CA LEU A 737 -20.30 19.63 -17.65
C LEU A 737 -19.26 20.59 -18.30
N ALA A 738 -18.00 20.18 -18.48
CA ALA A 738 -17.22 20.61 -19.65
C ALA A 738 -17.31 19.47 -20.66
N ALA A 739 -17.94 19.78 -21.80
CA ALA A 739 -17.74 19.01 -23.00
C ALA A 739 -16.31 19.23 -23.50
N ASP A 740 -15.82 18.29 -24.31
CA ASP A 740 -14.39 18.13 -24.59
C ASP A 740 -13.58 17.60 -23.35
N ALA A 741 -14.24 17.10 -22.29
CA ALA A 741 -13.67 16.42 -21.10
C ALA A 741 -14.67 15.36 -20.53
N ASP A 742 -14.27 14.33 -19.73
CA ASP A 742 -15.21 13.34 -19.12
C ASP A 742 -14.69 12.46 -17.92
N ILE A 743 -15.63 11.90 -17.12
CA ILE A 743 -15.59 11.65 -15.64
C ILE A 743 -15.14 10.24 -15.18
N THR A 744 -14.41 10.11 -14.04
CA THR A 744 -13.91 8.82 -13.44
C THR A 744 -13.54 8.90 -11.92
N ARG A 745 -13.14 7.75 -11.31
CA ARG A 745 -12.12 7.50 -10.23
C ARG A 745 -12.51 7.05 -8.80
N PHE A 746 -11.52 6.43 -8.13
CA PHE A 746 -11.50 5.39 -7.06
C PHE A 746 -10.10 5.44 -6.34
N VAL A 747 -9.77 5.10 -5.07
CA VAL A 747 -10.33 4.44 -3.84
C VAL A 747 -10.79 5.38 -2.72
N ILE A 748 -11.98 5.24 -2.13
CA ILE A 748 -12.61 6.41 -1.46
C ILE A 748 -12.95 6.26 0.04
N SER A 749 -12.55 7.25 0.84
CA SER A 749 -12.97 7.73 2.17
C SER A 749 -13.19 6.77 3.37
N PRO A 750 -12.26 6.80 4.36
CA PRO A 750 -12.48 6.41 5.76
C PRO A 750 -13.25 7.24 6.83
N ASP A 751 -13.70 8.50 6.67
CA ASP A 751 -14.87 8.96 7.49
C ASP A 751 -16.19 8.47 6.87
N GLY A 752 -16.13 8.18 5.56
CA GLY A 752 -17.14 7.59 4.71
C GLY A 752 -18.29 8.52 4.32
N ARG A 753 -18.22 9.80 4.68
CA ARG A 753 -19.33 10.77 4.55
C ARG A 753 -19.06 11.80 3.45
N ARG A 754 -17.83 11.88 2.91
CA ARG A 754 -17.48 12.68 1.72
C ARG A 754 -16.59 11.89 0.76
N ILE A 755 -16.85 12.06 -0.54
CA ILE A 755 -16.48 11.09 -1.58
C ILE A 755 -16.08 11.81 -2.89
N ALA A 756 -15.91 11.06 -3.98
CA ALA A 756 -15.33 11.48 -5.26
C ALA A 756 -16.31 11.63 -6.44
N TYR A 757 -16.00 12.53 -7.38
CA TYR A 757 -16.00 12.29 -8.83
C TYR A 757 -15.20 13.39 -9.52
N ARG A 758 -14.39 13.06 -10.54
CA ARG A 758 -13.54 14.04 -11.24
C ARG A 758 -13.76 13.98 -12.76
N ALA A 759 -13.81 15.13 -13.46
CA ALA A 759 -13.12 15.36 -14.74
C ALA A 759 -13.03 16.79 -15.28
N ASP A 760 -14.09 17.58 -15.24
CA ASP A 760 -14.37 18.51 -16.34
C ASP A 760 -14.51 20.03 -16.00
N HIS A 761 -15.63 20.51 -15.49
CA HIS A 761 -16.28 21.71 -16.07
C HIS A 761 -15.64 23.11 -16.17
N ASP A 762 -14.62 23.52 -15.39
CA ASP A 762 -14.38 25.00 -15.42
C ASP A 762 -13.57 25.30 -16.69
N THR A 763 -12.59 24.47 -17.06
CA THR A 763 -11.83 24.60 -18.32
C THR A 763 -11.12 23.28 -18.61
N ASP A 764 -11.02 22.80 -19.86
CA ASP A 764 -10.17 21.63 -20.21
C ASP A 764 -8.66 21.98 -20.05
N GLU A 765 -7.72 21.02 -20.01
CA GLU A 765 -6.32 21.23 -19.59
C GLU A 765 -6.20 21.68 -18.11
N VAL A 766 -7.29 22.05 -17.43
CA VAL A 766 -7.31 23.10 -16.39
C VAL A 766 -8.20 22.74 -15.18
N PHE A 767 -7.61 22.63 -13.99
CA PHE A 767 -7.84 21.54 -13.05
C PHE A 767 -7.37 21.88 -11.58
N GLU A 768 -8.17 21.64 -10.52
CA GLU A 768 -8.06 22.24 -9.15
C GLU A 768 -8.44 21.29 -7.97
N LEU A 769 -8.50 21.70 -6.68
CA LEU A 769 -8.79 20.81 -5.51
C LEU A 769 -10.29 20.80 -5.15
N TYR A 770 -10.89 19.61 -4.95
CA TYR A 770 -12.36 19.45 -5.11
C TYR A 770 -13.11 18.28 -4.42
N LEU A 771 -14.20 18.57 -3.68
CA LEU A 771 -14.91 17.67 -2.73
C LEU A 771 -16.39 17.46 -3.06
N THR A 772 -16.91 16.24 -2.98
CA THR A 772 -18.37 15.96 -2.97
C THR A 772 -18.81 15.23 -1.70
N ASP A 773 -20.09 15.34 -1.34
CA ASP A 773 -20.72 14.62 -0.22
C ASP A 773 -21.49 13.41 -0.77
N MET A 774 -21.36 12.22 -0.17
CA MET A 774 -22.09 11.01 -0.63
C MET A 774 -23.60 11.21 -0.52
N SER A 775 -24.07 11.77 0.59
CA SER A 775 -25.49 11.96 0.86
C SER A 775 -26.12 13.07 0.00
N THR A 776 -25.32 13.85 -0.74
CA THR A 776 -25.82 14.88 -1.66
C THR A 776 -25.21 14.75 -3.07
N PRO A 777 -25.60 13.69 -3.80
CA PRO A 777 -25.07 13.37 -5.13
C PRO A 777 -25.23 14.53 -6.12
N GLY A 778 -24.19 14.81 -6.92
CA GLY A 778 -24.16 15.92 -7.88
C GLY A 778 -24.00 17.31 -7.24
N THR A 779 -23.53 17.41 -5.99
CA THR A 779 -23.25 18.69 -5.31
C THR A 779 -21.95 18.65 -4.51
N SER A 780 -21.19 19.75 -4.54
CA SER A 780 -19.75 19.69 -4.28
C SER A 780 -19.11 21.08 -4.19
N VAL A 781 -17.80 21.18 -3.87
CA VAL A 781 -17.10 22.47 -3.65
C VAL A 781 -15.61 22.44 -4.04
N LYS A 782 -15.12 23.55 -4.63
CA LYS A 782 -13.68 23.90 -4.82
C LYS A 782 -13.05 24.31 -3.49
N LEU A 783 -11.88 23.79 -3.14
CA LEU A 783 -11.28 24.07 -1.82
C LEU A 783 -9.95 24.83 -1.87
N ASN A 784 -9.31 24.90 -3.02
CA ASN A 784 -8.03 25.61 -3.21
C ASN A 784 -8.15 27.14 -3.25
N SER A 785 -7.00 27.79 -3.14
CA SER A 785 -6.81 29.15 -3.66
C SER A 785 -6.39 29.08 -5.15
N ALA A 786 -6.61 30.14 -5.92
CA ALA A 786 -6.70 30.08 -7.39
C ALA A 786 -5.37 30.34 -8.15
N LEU A 787 -5.30 29.85 -9.39
CA LEU A 787 -4.53 30.37 -10.55
C LEU A 787 -3.33 31.31 -10.29
N THR A 788 -2.11 30.75 -10.40
CA THR A 788 -1.15 31.24 -11.40
C THR A 788 -1.41 30.54 -12.76
N ILE A 789 -0.72 30.99 -13.80
CA ILE A 789 -1.09 30.72 -15.19
C ILE A 789 -0.43 29.46 -15.75
N GLY A 790 -1.28 28.48 -16.07
CA GLY A 790 -0.90 27.14 -16.51
C GLY A 790 -1.19 26.12 -15.41
N GLY A 791 -0.58 24.94 -15.54
CA GLY A 791 -0.08 24.09 -14.44
C GLY A 791 -1.05 23.51 -13.41
N ASN A 792 -0.82 22.27 -13.05
CA ASN A 792 -1.86 21.28 -12.79
C ASN A 792 -2.27 21.21 -11.31
N VAL A 793 -2.92 20.11 -10.87
CA VAL A 793 -2.92 19.73 -9.45
C VAL A 793 -2.70 18.24 -9.17
N TYR A 794 -1.55 17.94 -8.59
CA TYR A 794 -0.71 16.79 -8.87
C TYR A 794 -0.39 15.95 -7.60
N SER A 795 -0.54 14.62 -7.60
CA SER A 795 -1.33 13.83 -8.55
C SER A 795 -2.03 12.60 -7.97
N SER A 796 -1.45 11.89 -6.99
CA SER A 796 -2.10 10.77 -6.27
C SER A 796 -1.37 10.37 -4.97
N GLY A 797 -1.95 9.63 -4.03
CA GLY A 797 -3.34 9.18 -3.85
C GLY A 797 -4.11 9.93 -2.76
N PHE A 798 -3.45 10.92 -2.14
CA PHE A 798 -4.06 11.98 -1.36
C PHE A 798 -5.02 11.60 -0.22
N THR A 799 -4.82 10.55 0.61
CA THR A 799 -5.65 10.41 1.85
C THR A 799 -5.54 11.57 2.84
N PHE A 800 -6.61 11.81 3.63
CA PHE A 800 -6.87 12.98 4.48
C PHE A 800 -6.81 12.65 5.98
N SER A 801 -7.15 13.62 6.83
CA SER A 801 -6.88 13.53 8.27
C SER A 801 -7.67 12.42 8.93
N PRO A 802 -7.10 11.70 9.92
CA PRO A 802 -7.84 10.79 10.78
C PRO A 802 -9.06 11.42 11.48
N ASP A 803 -9.13 12.76 11.56
CA ASP A 803 -10.31 13.49 12.01
C ASP A 803 -11.27 13.97 10.88
N GLY A 804 -10.89 13.79 9.61
CA GLY A 804 -11.68 14.19 8.43
C GLY A 804 -11.99 15.69 8.33
N SER A 805 -11.18 16.56 8.95
CA SER A 805 -11.39 18.02 8.95
C SER A 805 -10.56 18.79 7.93
N GLN A 806 -9.51 18.17 7.37
CA GLN A 806 -8.48 18.87 6.59
C GLN A 806 -7.90 18.06 5.42
N VAL A 807 -7.57 18.78 4.35
CA VAL A 807 -7.11 18.25 3.05
C VAL A 807 -6.05 19.18 2.46
N LEU A 808 -5.39 18.76 1.39
CA LEU A 808 -4.26 19.39 0.74
C LEU A 808 -4.26 19.07 -0.78
N TYR A 809 -3.17 19.39 -1.50
CA TYR A 809 -2.79 18.80 -2.79
C TYR A 809 -1.26 18.84 -2.97
N ARG A 810 -0.76 18.85 -4.21
CA ARG A 810 0.57 19.38 -4.58
C ARG A 810 0.57 19.89 -6.01
N ALA A 811 1.33 20.93 -6.34
CA ALA A 811 1.37 21.61 -7.65
C ALA A 811 2.40 22.77 -7.65
N ASP A 812 1.98 23.91 -8.20
CA ASP A 812 2.29 25.28 -7.80
C ASP A 812 0.91 26.04 -7.72
N GLN A 813 0.87 27.32 -7.36
CA GLN A 813 -0.29 28.22 -7.47
C GLN A 813 0.14 29.69 -7.52
N ASP A 814 1.26 30.04 -6.88
CA ASP A 814 1.67 31.42 -6.63
C ASP A 814 2.76 31.82 -7.64
N ILE A 815 3.47 30.92 -8.36
CA ILE A 815 4.50 31.32 -9.34
C ILE A 815 4.66 30.45 -10.60
N ASP A 816 4.52 31.19 -11.71
CA ASP A 816 5.01 30.91 -13.06
C ASP A 816 6.53 30.62 -13.11
N GLY A 817 6.87 29.35 -12.83
CA GLY A 817 8.20 28.73 -12.87
C GLY A 817 8.90 28.63 -11.52
N THR A 818 8.19 28.45 -10.39
CA THR A 818 8.76 28.37 -9.02
C THR A 818 7.81 27.61 -8.02
N VAL A 819 8.21 27.24 -6.77
CA VAL A 819 7.49 26.20 -5.92
C VAL A 819 7.32 26.41 -4.36
N GLU A 820 6.22 26.07 -3.61
CA GLU A 820 6.05 25.97 -2.09
C GLU A 820 4.58 25.65 -1.59
N LEU A 821 4.23 25.16 -0.37
CA LEU A 821 2.92 24.47 -0.05
C LEU A 821 1.99 24.96 1.08
N TYR A 822 0.63 24.94 0.93
CA TYR A 822 -0.43 25.24 1.95
C TYR A 822 -1.18 24.05 2.64
N LEU A 823 -2.40 24.27 3.14
CA LEU A 823 -3.29 23.37 3.91
C LEU A 823 -4.73 23.86 3.81
N VAL A 824 -5.72 23.05 3.38
CA VAL A 824 -7.15 23.44 3.43
C VAL A 824 -7.88 22.89 4.66
N ASP A 825 -8.59 23.80 5.33
CA ASP A 825 -9.61 23.52 6.34
C ASP A 825 -10.97 23.40 5.65
N LEU A 826 -11.64 22.26 5.84
CA LEU A 826 -12.91 21.95 5.15
C LEU A 826 -14.10 22.79 5.64
N THR A 827 -13.94 23.57 6.71
CA THR A 827 -14.89 24.62 7.11
C THR A 827 -14.78 25.90 6.28
N ALA A 828 -13.68 26.06 5.52
CA ALA A 828 -13.39 27.22 4.68
C ALA A 828 -12.87 26.82 3.27
N PRO A 829 -13.63 26.03 2.50
CA PRO A 829 -13.25 25.67 1.13
C PRO A 829 -13.07 26.91 0.26
N GLY A 830 -11.97 26.94 -0.50
CA GLY A 830 -11.56 28.02 -1.38
C GLY A 830 -10.42 28.86 -0.80
N THR A 831 -9.76 28.37 0.26
CA THR A 831 -8.78 29.12 1.08
C THR A 831 -7.91 28.14 1.85
N SER A 832 -6.65 28.47 2.10
CA SER A 832 -5.70 27.58 2.76
C SER A 832 -4.57 28.34 3.48
N ALA A 833 -3.60 27.62 4.07
CA ALA A 833 -2.42 28.22 4.72
C ALA A 833 -1.07 27.51 4.42
N LYS A 834 -0.06 28.23 3.89
CA LYS A 834 1.28 27.70 3.51
C LYS A 834 1.93 26.97 4.69
N LEU A 835 2.10 25.63 4.72
CA LEU A 835 2.54 24.88 5.89
C LEU A 835 3.94 25.26 6.45
N ASN A 836 4.74 26.07 5.75
CA ASN A 836 5.78 26.99 6.26
C ASN A 836 6.21 27.92 5.10
N SER A 837 6.99 29.00 5.29
CA SER A 837 7.40 29.89 4.18
C SER A 837 8.83 30.46 4.22
N ALA A 838 9.77 29.92 3.41
CA ALA A 838 10.99 30.55 2.85
C ALA A 838 12.03 29.52 2.33
N LEU A 839 11.92 29.22 1.05
CA LEU A 839 12.63 28.18 0.30
C LEU A 839 14.14 28.34 -0.05
N VAL A 840 14.68 27.41 -0.87
CA VAL A 840 15.82 27.65 -1.80
C VAL A 840 15.46 27.44 -3.27
N ALA A 841 16.21 28.07 -4.18
CA ALA A 841 15.70 28.44 -5.51
C ALA A 841 15.70 27.41 -6.68
N ASP A 842 15.34 26.11 -6.51
CA ASP A 842 14.88 25.13 -7.57
C ASP A 842 14.26 23.81 -7.01
N GLY A 843 13.12 23.81 -6.30
CA GLY A 843 12.48 22.51 -6.02
C GLY A 843 11.37 22.34 -4.97
N ASP A 844 11.58 21.55 -3.89
CA ASP A 844 10.77 20.31 -3.76
C ASP A 844 10.28 19.78 -2.40
N VAL A 845 9.15 19.04 -2.44
CA VAL A 845 8.73 17.98 -1.48
C VAL A 845 8.19 16.74 -2.20
N SER A 846 9.10 15.82 -2.50
CA SER A 846 8.97 14.36 -2.49
C SER A 846 7.80 13.63 -3.22
N SER A 847 8.13 12.70 -4.16
CA SER A 847 8.15 9.85 -4.65
C SER A 847 7.07 8.75 -4.14
N HIS A 848 7.39 8.00 -3.10
CA HIS A 848 6.61 6.91 -2.48
C HIS A 848 5.89 7.31 -1.16
N GLY A 849 5.23 6.34 -0.50
CA GLY A 849 4.03 6.52 0.34
C GLY A 849 4.20 7.31 1.65
N LEU A 850 3.15 8.02 2.10
CA LEU A 850 3.32 9.27 2.88
C LEU A 850 2.43 9.60 4.12
N SER A 851 1.98 10.86 4.29
CA SER A 851 2.16 11.64 5.54
C SER A 851 0.90 12.15 6.29
N PHE A 852 0.76 11.91 7.60
CA PHE A 852 0.09 12.72 8.66
C PHE A 852 0.32 12.11 10.05
N SER A 853 0.28 12.97 11.07
CA SER A 853 0.10 12.50 12.44
C SER A 853 -1.25 11.81 12.65
N HIS A 854 -1.29 10.73 13.43
CA HIS A 854 -2.53 10.03 13.77
C HIS A 854 -3.53 10.93 14.52
N ASP A 855 -3.04 11.93 15.24
CA ASP A 855 -3.84 12.93 15.95
C ASP A 855 -4.22 14.18 15.11
N SER A 856 -3.88 14.20 13.81
CA SER A 856 -4.15 15.30 12.86
C SER A 856 -3.54 16.66 13.22
N SER A 857 -2.53 16.69 14.10
CA SER A 857 -1.89 17.93 14.57
C SER A 857 -0.53 18.26 13.93
N HIS A 858 0.11 17.28 13.28
CA HIS A 858 1.56 17.30 13.03
C HIS A 858 2.04 16.89 11.65
N VAL A 859 3.36 17.11 11.51
CA VAL A 859 4.04 17.48 10.29
C VAL A 859 5.52 17.02 10.32
N VAL A 860 5.82 16.04 9.46
CA VAL A 860 7.06 15.34 9.08
C VAL A 860 7.06 14.93 7.54
N TYR A 861 7.46 15.76 6.54
CA TYR A 861 7.58 15.57 5.06
C TYR A 861 8.88 16.22 4.54
N CYS A 862 9.22 16.22 3.24
CA CYS A 862 10.62 16.14 2.77
C CYS A 862 11.24 17.22 1.84
N ALA A 863 12.14 18.08 2.35
CA ALA A 863 12.80 19.22 1.66
C ALA A 863 14.13 19.67 2.30
N ASP A 864 15.12 20.17 1.55
CA ASP A 864 16.26 20.84 2.19
C ASP A 864 15.95 22.20 2.77
N GLN A 865 14.89 22.77 2.22
CA GLN A 865 14.31 24.00 2.68
C GLN A 865 15.24 25.22 2.50
N ASP A 866 16.38 25.42 3.19
CA ASP A 866 16.97 26.78 3.40
C ASP A 866 18.32 27.19 2.74
N THR A 867 19.25 26.29 2.35
CA THR A 867 20.55 26.79 1.79
C THR A 867 21.23 25.92 0.73
N ASP A 868 21.35 24.60 0.89
CA ASP A 868 22.55 23.88 0.42
C ASP A 868 22.37 22.36 0.13
N ASP A 869 21.24 21.95 -0.46
CA ASP A 869 20.87 20.54 -0.73
C ASP A 869 20.52 19.68 0.49
N ILE A 870 20.37 20.38 1.60
CA ILE A 870 20.16 20.03 3.01
C ILE A 870 18.90 19.14 3.39
N TYR A 871 18.46 18.16 2.58
CA TYR A 871 17.27 17.24 2.77
C TYR A 871 17.17 16.49 4.19
N GLU A 872 17.16 17.07 5.42
CA GLU A 872 16.69 16.35 6.66
C GLU A 872 16.29 17.20 7.93
N ILE A 873 16.13 16.61 9.13
CA ILE A 873 15.17 16.86 10.26
C ILE A 873 15.43 17.99 11.30
N TYR A 874 14.42 18.83 11.65
CA TYR A 874 13.59 18.88 12.92
C TYR A 874 12.44 19.95 12.85
N SER A 875 11.44 20.01 13.78
CA SER A 875 9.98 20.14 13.44
C SER A 875 9.14 21.45 13.66
N VAL A 876 7.89 21.45 13.12
CA VAL A 876 6.81 22.49 13.11
C VAL A 876 5.41 21.88 13.44
N SER A 877 4.24 22.50 13.12
CA SER A 877 2.86 21.96 13.38
C SER A 877 1.79 22.41 12.35
N VAL A 878 0.71 21.65 12.12
CA VAL A 878 -0.50 22.07 11.37
C VAL A 878 -1.07 23.40 11.91
N ALA A 879 -1.02 23.59 13.24
CA ALA A 879 -1.50 24.80 13.89
C ALA A 879 -0.54 26.00 13.78
N SER A 880 0.64 25.81 13.19
CA SER A 880 1.69 26.83 13.08
C SER A 880 2.56 26.59 11.85
N PRO A 881 2.12 27.09 10.68
CA PRO A 881 2.99 27.23 9.52
C PRO A 881 4.25 28.13 9.73
N GLY A 882 5.29 27.64 10.45
CA GLY A 882 6.70 28.16 10.53
C GLY A 882 7.30 28.55 11.93
N VAL A 883 8.53 28.12 12.28
CA VAL A 883 9.41 28.58 13.44
C VAL A 883 10.95 28.38 13.18
N SER A 884 11.91 28.45 14.15
CA SER A 884 13.40 28.24 13.91
C SER A 884 14.31 27.95 15.13
N THR A 885 15.13 26.88 15.13
CA THR A 885 16.15 26.57 16.20
C THR A 885 17.19 25.57 15.71
N LYS A 886 18.50 25.79 15.99
CA LYS A 886 19.61 24.88 15.61
C LYS A 886 20.32 24.19 16.78
N LEU A 887 20.67 22.91 16.59
CA LEU A 887 21.27 21.98 17.57
C LEU A 887 22.56 21.27 17.05
N ASN A 888 22.48 20.40 16.04
CA ASN A 888 23.62 19.60 15.52
C ASN A 888 24.37 20.27 14.32
N GLN A 889 25.44 19.66 13.82
CA GLN A 889 26.60 20.31 13.17
C GLN A 889 27.27 19.44 12.07
N PRO A 890 28.05 19.99 11.12
CA PRO A 890 28.64 19.30 9.95
C PRO A 890 29.67 18.19 10.23
N LEU A 891 29.93 17.13 9.41
CA LEU A 891 29.69 16.75 7.97
C LEU A 891 30.84 16.96 6.95
N ALA A 892 30.93 16.29 5.78
CA ALA A 892 30.32 15.05 5.20
C ALA A 892 28.98 15.12 4.35
N GLU A 893 28.70 14.22 3.39
CA GLU A 893 27.87 14.56 2.19
C GLU A 893 27.12 13.41 1.36
N GLY A 894 25.75 13.33 1.20
CA GLY A 894 24.97 12.29 0.40
C GLY A 894 23.42 12.10 0.61
N SER A 895 22.68 11.16 -0.06
CA SER A 895 21.45 10.38 0.42
C SER A 895 19.95 10.47 -0.12
N GLU A 896 19.07 9.39 -0.07
CA GLU A 896 17.56 9.28 -0.43
C GLU A 896 16.55 8.50 0.50
N VAL A 897 15.24 8.58 0.19
CA VAL A 897 14.04 8.16 0.96
C VAL A 897 12.94 7.38 0.13
N TYR A 898 11.97 6.62 0.72
CA TYR A 898 10.79 5.98 0.03
C TYR A 898 9.37 5.88 0.70
N MET A 899 9.08 5.11 1.78
CA MET A 899 7.66 4.83 2.18
C MET A 899 7.48 4.44 3.65
N HIS A 900 6.29 4.74 4.20
CA HIS A 900 5.83 4.55 5.60
C HIS A 900 4.37 5.05 5.79
N GLY A 901 3.93 5.10 7.05
CA GLY A 901 2.79 5.79 7.67
C GLY A 901 3.06 5.84 9.19
N VAL A 902 2.53 6.80 9.96
CA VAL A 902 3.12 7.18 11.27
C VAL A 902 2.79 6.28 12.48
N SER A 903 3.45 6.48 13.62
CA SER A 903 3.09 5.91 14.91
C SER A 903 1.66 6.31 15.36
N PRO A 904 0.82 5.40 15.89
CA PRO A 904 -0.52 5.70 16.39
C PRO A 904 -0.52 6.69 17.55
N ASP A 905 0.55 6.74 18.34
CA ASP A 905 0.74 7.74 19.40
C ASP A 905 1.08 9.14 18.87
N SER A 906 1.39 9.28 17.57
CA SER A 906 1.87 10.50 16.90
C SER A 906 3.20 11.04 17.46
N ILE A 907 4.05 10.19 18.09
CA ILE A 907 5.23 10.62 18.86
C ILE A 907 6.53 9.82 18.63
N THR A 908 6.56 8.48 18.63
CA THR A 908 7.79 7.68 18.98
C THR A 908 8.49 6.97 17.80
N VAL A 909 9.76 7.30 17.46
CA VAL A 909 10.04 7.80 16.09
C VAL A 909 11.52 7.84 15.51
N SER A 910 11.90 7.19 14.38
CA SER A 910 13.03 7.52 13.43
C SER A 910 12.68 7.27 11.92
N PHE A 911 13.60 7.19 10.93
CA PHE A 911 13.35 6.76 9.50
C PHE A 911 14.60 6.43 8.61
N VAL A 912 14.77 6.92 7.35
CA VAL A 912 15.76 6.46 6.29
C VAL A 912 16.33 7.60 5.39
N THR A 913 17.64 7.67 5.09
CA THR A 913 18.29 8.41 3.98
C THR A 913 19.56 7.70 3.39
N HIS A 914 19.49 6.92 2.30
CA HIS A 914 20.54 6.12 1.58
C HIS A 914 22.05 6.61 1.66
N GLN A 915 23.12 5.83 1.95
CA GLN A 915 24.53 6.37 2.09
C GLN A 915 25.67 5.31 1.94
N GLU A 916 26.74 5.59 1.17
CA GLU A 916 27.68 4.76 0.35
C GLU A 916 28.90 3.93 0.91
N ILE A 917 29.28 2.78 0.28
CA ILE A 917 30.60 2.06 0.37
C ILE A 917 31.14 1.39 -0.94
N ASP A 918 30.39 0.69 -1.82
CA ASP A 918 30.45 0.42 -3.31
C ASP A 918 29.61 -0.77 -3.80
N ASP A 919 28.66 -0.55 -4.71
CA ASP A 919 27.22 -0.74 -4.42
C ASP A 919 26.99 -1.51 -3.12
N THR A 920 26.93 -0.87 -1.95
CA THR A 920 26.97 -1.53 -0.63
C THR A 920 25.65 -1.60 0.17
N PRO A 921 24.43 -1.39 -0.40
CA PRO A 921 23.16 -1.32 0.32
C PRO A 921 23.09 -1.06 1.82
N LEU A 922 23.72 0.01 2.22
CA LEU A 922 23.94 0.30 3.60
C LEU A 922 22.67 0.68 4.42
N GLY A 923 21.85 -0.25 4.94
CA GLY A 923 20.74 -0.11 5.97
C GLY A 923 21.03 -0.52 7.46
N GLU A 924 20.08 -0.52 8.42
CA GLU A 924 20.18 -0.73 9.92
C GLU A 924 19.88 0.51 10.79
N LEU A 925 19.86 0.47 12.15
CA LEU A 925 18.93 1.29 12.96
C LEU A 925 19.44 2.09 14.21
N TYR A 926 18.78 3.23 14.49
CA TYR A 926 18.61 3.88 15.81
C TYR A 926 17.13 4.32 16.06
N LEU A 927 16.68 4.57 17.31
CA LEU A 927 15.26 4.94 17.69
C LEU A 927 15.10 6.31 18.42
N VAL A 928 14.41 7.33 17.87
CA VAL A 928 14.18 8.70 18.44
C VAL A 928 12.68 9.04 18.72
N ARG A 929 12.22 10.31 18.77
CA ARG A 929 10.81 10.80 19.01
C ARG A 929 10.55 12.16 18.35
N GLN A 930 9.33 12.54 17.92
CA GLN A 930 9.03 13.87 17.31
C GLN A 930 9.30 15.04 18.27
N ASP A 931 9.05 14.85 19.56
CA ASP A 931 9.31 15.83 20.62
C ASP A 931 10.77 15.86 21.12
N ASP A 932 11.63 14.97 20.61
CA ASP A 932 13.07 14.91 20.94
C ASP A 932 13.97 15.00 19.70
N PRO A 933 14.14 16.21 19.13
CA PRO A 933 14.91 16.46 17.91
C PRO A 933 16.44 16.32 18.13
N GLY A 934 16.91 15.09 18.37
CA GLY A 934 18.33 14.78 18.49
C GLY A 934 18.74 13.43 19.07
N ASN A 935 17.82 12.55 19.50
CA ASN A 935 18.17 11.46 20.42
C ASN A 935 17.77 10.06 19.99
N ALA A 936 18.74 9.25 19.55
CA ALA A 936 18.43 7.92 19.04
C ALA A 936 19.11 6.77 19.83
N ILE A 937 18.28 5.83 20.32
CA ILE A 937 18.68 4.65 21.11
C ILE A 937 19.40 3.62 20.23
N ARG A 938 20.38 2.87 20.77
CA ARG A 938 21.17 1.88 20.03
C ARG A 938 21.70 0.71 20.92
N LEU A 939 21.75 -0.51 20.36
CA LEU A 939 21.74 -1.85 21.01
C LEU A 939 22.99 -2.77 20.75
N ASN A 940 23.06 -4.07 21.16
CA ASN A 940 24.28 -4.94 21.07
C ASN A 940 24.14 -6.49 21.29
N ILE A 941 24.32 -7.36 20.27
CA ILE A 941 24.45 -8.86 20.44
C ILE A 941 25.03 -9.62 19.19
N PRO A 942 25.71 -10.80 19.30
CA PRO A 942 26.57 -11.36 18.21
C PRO A 942 26.38 -12.85 17.74
N ARG A 943 26.45 -13.03 16.42
CA ARG A 943 26.63 -14.18 15.48
C ARG A 943 25.71 -15.43 15.46
N THR A 944 25.04 -15.65 14.31
CA THR A 944 24.70 -16.97 13.71
C THR A 944 25.07 -17.07 12.20
N GLY A 945 26.28 -17.55 11.89
CA GLY A 945 26.66 -17.92 10.52
C GLY A 945 28.14 -17.72 10.19
N THR A 946 28.54 -18.02 8.96
CA THR A 946 29.84 -17.57 8.41
C THR A 946 29.70 -16.13 7.91
N ALA A 947 28.58 -15.84 7.23
CA ALA A 947 27.83 -14.59 7.29
C ALA A 947 28.55 -13.26 6.90
N PRO A 948 28.68 -12.96 5.59
CA PRO A 948 29.12 -11.67 5.03
C PRO A 948 28.17 -10.45 5.23
N TYR A 949 27.46 -10.01 4.16
CA TYR A 949 26.54 -8.88 3.90
C TYR A 949 25.37 -8.72 4.89
N LEU A 950 24.33 -7.87 4.59
CA LEU A 950 23.04 -7.92 5.32
C LEU A 950 21.57 -7.95 4.47
N TYR A 951 19.99 -9.62 4.15
CA TYR A 951 18.50 -9.88 4.24
C TYR A 951 17.58 -9.35 5.64
N ILE A 952 17.40 -7.98 6.04
CA ILE A 952 16.77 -6.75 6.75
C ILE A 952 15.73 -5.69 5.92
N GLU A 953 14.32 -5.73 5.85
CA GLU A 953 13.25 -5.39 4.79
C GLU A 953 11.95 -4.55 5.09
N ALA A 954 11.07 -4.79 6.09
CA ALA A 954 9.70 -4.19 6.12
C ALA A 954 9.02 -4.08 7.50
N PHE A 955 7.97 -3.22 7.65
CA PHE A 955 7.47 -2.75 8.96
C PHE A 955 6.02 -2.20 9.00
N SER A 956 5.57 -1.63 10.14
CA SER A 956 4.18 -1.10 10.33
C SER A 956 3.76 -0.12 11.47
N PHE A 957 4.36 -0.14 12.67
CA PHE A 957 3.74 0.22 13.98
C PHE A 957 2.58 -0.73 14.44
N VAL A 958 2.23 -0.73 15.74
CA VAL A 958 1.11 -1.49 16.34
C VAL A 958 0.05 -0.56 16.95
N PRO A 959 -1.23 -0.67 16.57
CA PRO A 959 -1.71 -1.21 15.30
C PRO A 959 -1.23 -0.32 14.13
N GLY A 960 -1.06 -0.85 12.92
CA GLY A 960 -0.45 -0.06 11.84
C GLY A 960 -0.59 -0.65 10.43
N GLU A 961 -0.17 0.12 9.44
CA GLU A 961 -0.16 -0.24 8.01
C GLU A 961 1.11 -0.99 7.63
N VAL A 962 1.08 -1.88 6.64
CA VAL A 962 2.27 -2.67 6.28
C VAL A 962 3.07 -1.98 5.18
N PHE A 963 4.35 -1.79 5.43
CA PHE A 963 5.27 -1.05 4.56
C PHE A 963 6.33 -1.99 3.99
N TYR A 964 6.35 -2.05 2.66
CA TYR A 964 7.06 -3.00 1.79
C TYR A 964 7.91 -2.27 0.73
N THR A 965 9.00 -2.87 0.23
CA THR A 965 9.59 -2.49 -1.09
C THR A 965 9.08 -3.39 -2.23
N TYR A 966 9.86 -3.62 -3.31
CA TYR A 966 9.52 -4.46 -4.47
C TYR A 966 10.70 -5.35 -4.91
N HIS A 967 10.53 -6.14 -5.98
CA HIS A 967 11.63 -6.81 -6.71
C HIS A 967 12.41 -5.84 -7.63
#